data_AF-A0A3A9C316-F1
#
_entry.id   AF-A0A3A9C316-F1
#
_cell.length_a   1.000
_cell.length_b   1.000
_cell.length_c   1.000
_cell.angle_alpha   90.00
_cell.angle_beta   90.00
_cell.angle_gamma   90.00
#
_symmetry.space_group_name_H-M   'P 1'
#
loop_
_entity.id
_entity.type
_entity.pdbx_description
1 polymer ?
#
loop_
_entity_poly.entity_id
_entity_poly.type
_entity_poly.pdbx_seq_one_letter_code
_entity_poly.pdbx_strand_id
1 'polypeptide(L)'
;MTAERQIVIIKGEEFKLSVKDKISEKDIFYDQYISAARMLDDIVAVRENTSDLWCDTEYENNIIAFCGERGEGKSSAMISFVKAVYECGKSGTDSVFKDCENVKNAYFAEPIVIDPSMLDGVHNVLDIVIAKLYKKFKDMYDADNQVFDAYNREKLLDQFQKVYKSVSLINNQDKMLDDEYDYEGNIGKLSKLGQSTELKKELMELVNVYMNIMPSVNKAKGKSGNLLIAIDDLDLCSFHAYKMSEQIRKYLIIPNVVIVMAIRSEQLEMCVREKNFRKYKATLSIGKQAEGAFEEIISMSERYVAKLIPKARRNYLPNVRMMHNVKILYRDQSGNDLLNMNLGDSVNDILLQLIYKKTGMMFLQDKSGKNYFLPDNLRDMINILAVLAGMEEPHEDNTIYYENIRKFSGYYERQWLFGNMELKECREIQRLMHDQTQLHENTIFLLELCHRLTEKKIYTFPVQFLPETSNSFFRVMNWMEVFHINVFGEEEKKYAYAFRILYTIRLNEFIRLEQYDELVNFMGGYIWAGNFQNFLPYVGRSLIDRSRFILPTVCTFNTIAKALYPNKNIGFVESAESQYYVAEILKQDEDRKAKIVSWVLLGLLSNTYQINPSYQTIYTYEMIRVIFSNHAVLQNLHISLENYIVGLCNLKSLYFKVNMGDLGIDLEEFEMIVEEIQESNKEMIIAYRKFASNVDIIMEFKEYCSKRREIKESGLKDDLERSETAVKIYFNNMKGFLKEFFGIQLEKPDYLKLKYEDGKSEISISRLYALLVQAGVDREENISVQDGKSDRERLVKEFATKLRDRTGAEVPLERVSSYLVTKTARNAKSHMDNLASNIRRYYSMHMEERLEEVQISELCSYYGKILDIFLINPVEEVSEDLCREYKTVVKRYQKTCQ
;
A
#
# COMPACT_ATOMS: atom_id res chain seq x y z
N MET A 1 0.61 11.77 30.02
CA MET A 1 1.76 11.09 29.37
C MET A 1 1.49 9.61 29.45
N THR A 2 1.37 8.92 28.31
CA THR A 2 1.27 7.47 28.26
C THR A 2 2.55 6.85 28.80
N ALA A 3 2.43 5.88 29.71
CA ALA A 3 3.57 5.16 30.27
C ALA A 3 4.33 4.39 29.17
N GLU A 4 5.66 4.40 29.21
CA GLU A 4 6.50 3.66 28.27
C GLU A 4 6.22 2.15 28.39
N ARG A 5 5.87 1.50 27.28
CA ARG A 5 5.66 0.04 27.19
C ARG A 5 6.84 -0.63 26.50
N GLN A 6 7.00 -1.94 26.66
CA GLN A 6 8.14 -2.69 26.13
C GLN A 6 7.69 -4.00 25.46
N ILE A 7 8.26 -4.25 24.28
CA ILE A 7 8.20 -5.54 23.58
C ILE A 7 9.59 -6.16 23.69
N VAL A 8 9.66 -7.34 24.31
CA VAL A 8 10.91 -8.09 24.50
C VAL A 8 10.83 -9.36 23.68
N ILE A 9 11.79 -9.54 22.77
CA ILE A 9 11.90 -10.70 21.88
C ILE A 9 13.24 -11.38 22.17
N ILE A 10 13.22 -12.69 22.40
CA ILE A 10 14.43 -13.49 22.65
C ILE A 10 14.73 -14.31 21.40
N LYS A 11 15.97 -14.23 20.92
CA LYS A 11 16.45 -14.95 19.74
C LYS A 11 16.32 -16.46 19.93
N GLY A 12 15.69 -17.13 18.97
CA GLY A 12 15.36 -18.57 19.03
C GLY A 12 14.05 -18.89 19.75
N GLU A 13 13.35 -17.89 20.28
CA GLU A 13 12.04 -18.01 20.94
C GLU A 13 10.96 -17.12 20.32
N GLU A 14 11.23 -16.57 19.13
CA GLU A 14 10.39 -15.58 18.45
C GLU A 14 8.94 -16.03 18.25
N PHE A 15 8.75 -17.33 18.02
CA PHE A 15 7.45 -17.92 17.71
C PHE A 15 6.93 -18.83 18.85
N LYS A 16 7.60 -18.85 20.00
CA LYS A 16 7.13 -19.56 21.19
C LYS A 16 6.14 -18.68 21.97
N LEU A 17 5.37 -19.31 22.85
CA LEU A 17 4.56 -18.57 23.83
C LEU A 17 5.49 -17.78 24.77
N SER A 18 5.36 -16.45 24.76
CA SER A 18 6.08 -15.57 25.67
C SER A 18 5.36 -15.54 27.02
N VAL A 19 5.70 -16.48 27.90
CA VAL A 19 5.15 -16.53 29.27
C VAL A 19 6.01 -15.68 30.20
N LYS A 20 5.41 -14.67 30.82
CA LYS A 20 6.10 -13.79 31.77
C LYS A 20 6.24 -14.46 33.13
N ASP A 21 7.40 -14.31 33.78
CA ASP A 21 7.58 -14.71 35.18
C ASP A 21 6.92 -13.74 36.15
N LYS A 22 6.96 -12.44 35.86
CA LYS A 22 6.26 -11.39 36.61
C LYS A 22 5.71 -10.36 35.65
N ILE A 23 4.54 -9.82 35.98
CA ILE A 23 3.92 -8.75 35.18
C ILE A 23 4.38 -7.39 35.70
N SER A 24 5.06 -6.65 34.83
CA SER A 24 5.57 -5.31 35.07
C SER A 24 4.68 -4.25 34.44
N GLU A 25 4.64 -3.06 35.04
CA GLU A 25 4.02 -1.85 34.44
C GLU A 25 4.57 -1.54 33.04
N LYS A 26 5.74 -2.05 32.69
CA LYS A 26 6.34 -1.87 31.36
C LYS A 26 5.85 -2.87 30.31
N ASP A 27 5.11 -3.91 30.68
CA ASP A 27 4.67 -4.91 29.71
C ASP A 27 3.62 -4.35 28.73
N ILE A 28 3.69 -4.79 27.48
CA ILE A 28 2.83 -4.29 26.40
C ILE A 28 1.32 -4.48 26.64
N PHE A 29 0.94 -5.50 27.41
CA PHE A 29 -0.45 -5.85 27.73
C PHE A 29 -0.86 -5.49 29.17
N TYR A 30 -0.10 -4.60 29.84
CA TYR A 30 -0.32 -4.28 31.25
C TYR A 30 -1.75 -3.83 31.57
N ASP A 31 -2.34 -2.97 30.74
CA ASP A 31 -3.71 -2.48 30.95
C ASP A 31 -4.74 -3.61 30.82
N GLN A 32 -4.49 -4.55 29.91
CA GLN A 32 -5.32 -5.74 29.75
C GLN A 32 -5.17 -6.66 30.96
N TYR A 33 -3.99 -6.77 31.57
CA TYR A 33 -3.82 -7.52 32.81
C TYR A 33 -4.59 -6.88 33.97
N ILE A 34 -4.58 -5.55 34.12
CA ILE A 34 -5.40 -4.84 35.12
C ILE A 34 -6.89 -5.10 34.89
N SER A 35 -7.34 -4.98 33.64
CA SER A 35 -8.73 -5.23 33.25
C SER A 35 -9.17 -6.65 33.62
N ALA A 36 -8.36 -7.65 33.28
CA ALA A 36 -8.62 -9.05 33.63
C ALA A 36 -8.59 -9.29 35.16
N ALA A 37 -7.70 -8.62 35.89
CA ALA A 37 -7.63 -8.72 37.35
C ALA A 37 -8.88 -8.18 38.03
N ARG A 38 -9.45 -7.07 37.53
CA ARG A 38 -10.74 -6.55 38.01
C ARG A 38 -11.89 -7.52 37.73
N MET A 39 -11.95 -8.05 36.51
CA MET A 39 -12.96 -9.08 36.17
C MET A 39 -12.85 -10.29 37.09
N LEU A 40 -11.63 -10.72 37.42
CA LEU A 40 -11.38 -11.82 38.34
C LEU A 40 -11.84 -11.49 39.75
N ASP A 41 -11.55 -10.29 40.25
CA ASP A 41 -11.97 -9.85 41.59
C ASP A 41 -13.49 -9.87 41.73
N ASP A 42 -14.22 -9.40 40.70
CA ASP A 42 -15.68 -9.46 40.65
C ASP A 42 -16.20 -10.91 40.73
N ILE A 43 -15.58 -11.84 39.98
CA ILE A 43 -15.97 -13.27 39.96
C ILE A 43 -15.75 -13.92 41.34
N VAL A 44 -14.71 -13.50 42.05
CA VAL A 44 -14.39 -14.01 43.38
C VAL A 44 -15.30 -13.39 44.45
N ALA A 45 -15.72 -12.13 44.29
CA ALA A 45 -16.51 -11.37 45.26
C ALA A 45 -17.97 -11.84 45.41
N VAL A 46 -18.63 -12.22 44.30
CA VAL A 46 -20.07 -12.57 44.22
C VAL A 46 -20.47 -13.78 45.08
N ARG A 47 -19.49 -14.44 45.71
CA ARG A 47 -19.66 -15.65 46.52
C ARG A 47 -20.30 -15.43 47.89
N GLU A 48 -20.26 -14.22 48.43
CA GLU A 48 -20.69 -14.00 49.82
C GLU A 48 -22.21 -13.79 49.98
N ASN A 49 -22.99 -13.63 48.90
CA ASN A 49 -24.39 -13.15 48.96
C ASN A 49 -25.45 -14.01 48.24
N THR A 50 -25.50 -15.34 48.44
CA THR A 50 -26.68 -16.13 47.98
C THR A 50 -27.38 -16.82 49.15
N SER A 51 -28.32 -16.07 49.75
CA SER A 51 -29.14 -16.52 50.88
C SER A 51 -30.54 -17.03 50.50
N ASP A 52 -30.93 -17.15 49.22
CA ASP A 52 -32.27 -17.64 48.86
C ASP A 52 -32.29 -18.60 47.66
N LEU A 53 -32.40 -19.90 47.96
CA LEU A 53 -32.23 -21.06 47.07
C LEU A 53 -33.31 -21.21 45.96
N TRP A 54 -34.30 -20.32 45.88
CA TRP A 54 -35.53 -20.53 45.07
C TRP A 54 -35.56 -19.73 43.75
N CYS A 55 -34.72 -18.69 43.61
CA CYS A 55 -34.59 -17.88 42.39
C CYS A 55 -33.28 -18.09 41.60
N ASP A 56 -32.29 -18.79 42.17
CA ASP A 56 -30.97 -19.00 41.56
C ASP A 56 -30.98 -20.14 40.52
N THR A 57 -31.49 -19.86 39.31
CA THR A 57 -31.43 -20.81 38.19
C THR A 57 -30.22 -20.60 37.27
N GLU A 58 -29.56 -19.44 37.30
CA GLU A 58 -28.34 -19.13 36.53
C GLU A 58 -27.27 -18.47 37.42
N TYR A 59 -26.11 -19.11 37.57
CA TYR A 59 -24.94 -18.52 38.25
C TYR A 59 -24.34 -17.38 37.40
N GLU A 60 -23.70 -16.41 38.06
CA GLU A 60 -22.94 -15.38 37.36
C GLU A 60 -21.85 -15.97 36.45
N ASN A 61 -21.60 -15.28 35.34
CA ASN A 61 -20.62 -15.70 34.36
C ASN A 61 -19.19 -15.61 34.94
N ASN A 62 -18.52 -16.75 34.98
CA ASN A 62 -17.18 -16.95 35.54
C ASN A 62 -16.07 -17.02 34.47
N ILE A 63 -16.34 -16.47 33.27
CA ILE A 63 -15.41 -16.51 32.13
C ILE A 63 -14.69 -15.16 31.99
N ILE A 64 -13.41 -15.18 31.66
CA ILE A 64 -12.61 -14.03 31.23
C ILE A 64 -12.01 -14.37 29.86
N ALA A 65 -12.37 -13.62 28.82
CA ALA A 65 -11.88 -13.88 27.46
C ALA A 65 -10.84 -12.83 27.05
N PHE A 66 -9.64 -13.28 26.69
CA PHE A 66 -8.66 -12.47 25.97
C PHE A 66 -9.00 -12.53 24.47
N CYS A 67 -9.54 -11.42 23.97
CA CYS A 67 -10.05 -11.30 22.61
C CYS A 67 -9.06 -10.57 21.70
N GLY A 68 -8.98 -10.94 20.43
CA GLY A 68 -8.09 -10.33 19.46
C GLY A 68 -8.00 -11.12 18.15
N GLU A 69 -7.36 -10.55 17.15
CA GLU A 69 -7.11 -11.16 15.85
C GLU A 69 -6.02 -12.25 15.92
N ARG A 70 -5.83 -12.99 14.82
CA ARG A 70 -4.81 -14.04 14.75
C ARG A 70 -3.41 -13.40 14.84
N GLY A 71 -2.55 -13.98 15.69
CA GLY A 71 -1.16 -13.52 15.83
C GLY A 71 -0.97 -12.28 16.71
N GLU A 72 -1.99 -11.81 17.45
CA GLU A 72 -1.88 -10.64 18.36
C GLU A 72 -1.36 -10.97 19.76
N GLY A 73 -1.12 -12.24 20.09
CA GLY A 73 -0.56 -12.64 21.39
C GLY A 73 -1.58 -13.06 22.45
N LYS A 74 -2.84 -13.35 22.08
CA LYS A 74 -3.92 -13.86 22.97
C LYS A 74 -3.45 -14.94 23.95
N SER A 75 -2.90 -16.03 23.43
CA SER A 75 -2.42 -17.17 24.20
C SER A 75 -1.30 -16.79 25.16
N SER A 76 -0.34 -15.97 24.72
CA SER A 76 0.78 -15.50 25.57
C SER A 76 0.29 -14.59 26.69
N ALA A 77 -0.66 -13.69 26.40
CA ALA A 77 -1.28 -12.83 27.40
C ALA A 77 -2.08 -13.66 28.42
N MET A 78 -2.96 -14.54 27.94
CA MET A 78 -3.76 -15.43 28.79
C MET A 78 -2.89 -16.26 29.73
N ILE A 79 -1.90 -16.99 29.21
CA ILE A 79 -1.06 -17.88 30.04
C ILE A 79 -0.24 -17.08 31.05
N SER A 80 0.28 -15.91 30.67
CA SER A 80 1.00 -15.03 31.61
C SER A 80 0.09 -14.54 32.75
N PHE A 81 -1.17 -14.17 32.43
CA PHE A 81 -2.16 -13.79 33.45
C PHE A 81 -2.51 -14.96 34.37
N VAL A 82 -2.77 -16.14 33.81
CA VAL A 82 -3.09 -17.38 34.56
C VAL A 82 -1.95 -17.76 35.51
N LYS A 83 -0.69 -17.63 35.06
CA LYS A 83 0.49 -17.85 35.89
C LYS A 83 0.56 -16.83 37.03
N ALA A 84 0.37 -15.55 36.75
CA ALA A 84 0.36 -14.50 37.76
C ALA A 84 -0.74 -14.72 38.83
N VAL A 85 -1.94 -15.15 38.44
CA VAL A 85 -3.02 -15.51 39.38
C VAL A 85 -2.61 -16.67 40.28
N TYR A 86 -2.03 -17.73 39.71
CA TYR A 86 -1.58 -18.89 40.48
C TYR A 86 -0.45 -18.57 41.47
N GLU A 87 0.46 -17.67 41.09
CA GLU A 87 1.57 -17.24 41.95
C GLU A 87 1.17 -16.20 43.00
N CYS A 88 0.16 -15.36 42.70
CA CYS A 88 -0.37 -14.36 43.63
C CYS A 88 -0.80 -14.99 44.97
N GLY A 89 -1.40 -16.19 44.93
CA GLY A 89 -1.80 -16.94 46.14
C GLY A 89 -0.64 -17.51 46.97
N LYS A 90 0.61 -17.45 46.48
CA LYS A 90 1.80 -18.04 47.13
C LYS A 90 2.80 -17.01 47.66
N SER A 91 3.08 -15.94 46.91
CA SER A 91 4.15 -14.98 47.20
C SER A 91 3.68 -13.53 47.34
N GLY A 92 2.37 -13.28 47.13
CA GLY A 92 1.67 -12.06 47.51
C GLY A 92 2.35 -10.75 47.14
N THR A 93 2.78 -10.52 45.89
CA THR A 93 3.34 -9.22 45.45
C THR A 93 3.41 -9.08 43.93
N ASP A 94 2.29 -9.15 43.20
CA ASP A 94 2.24 -8.66 41.81
C ASP A 94 1.48 -7.33 41.73
N SER A 95 2.05 -6.36 41.01
CA SER A 95 1.50 -4.99 40.89
C SER A 95 0.09 -4.96 40.33
N VAL A 96 -0.24 -5.90 39.45
CA VAL A 96 -1.54 -6.01 38.75
C VAL A 96 -2.70 -6.25 39.71
N PHE A 97 -2.49 -6.98 40.80
CA PHE A 97 -3.54 -7.33 41.76
C PHE A 97 -3.61 -6.35 42.94
N LYS A 98 -2.88 -5.23 42.90
CA LYS A 98 -2.78 -4.31 44.05
C LYS A 98 -4.13 -3.81 44.56
N ASP A 99 -5.11 -3.63 43.68
CA ASP A 99 -6.45 -3.14 44.04
C ASP A 99 -7.51 -4.26 44.10
N CYS A 100 -7.10 -5.54 44.07
CA CYS A 100 -7.99 -6.71 44.06
C CYS A 100 -7.97 -7.43 45.42
N GLU A 101 -8.80 -7.00 46.37
CA GLU A 101 -8.82 -7.56 47.73
C GLU A 101 -9.34 -9.00 47.77
N ASN A 102 -10.33 -9.34 46.93
CA ASN A 102 -10.93 -10.67 46.91
C ASN A 102 -9.94 -11.69 46.33
N VAL A 103 -9.22 -11.32 45.27
CA VAL A 103 -8.17 -12.17 44.65
C VAL A 103 -7.02 -12.43 45.62
N LYS A 104 -6.55 -11.42 46.35
CA LYS A 104 -5.46 -11.58 47.33
C LYS A 104 -5.79 -12.53 48.48
N ASN A 105 -7.06 -12.59 48.87
CA ASN A 105 -7.55 -13.42 49.97
C ASN A 105 -7.99 -14.83 49.52
N ALA A 106 -7.94 -15.10 48.22
CA ALA A 106 -8.35 -16.35 47.61
C ALA A 106 -7.18 -17.31 47.37
N TYR A 107 -7.46 -18.61 47.50
CA TYR A 107 -6.55 -19.68 47.09
C TYR A 107 -6.89 -20.11 45.66
N PHE A 108 -5.87 -20.25 44.81
CA PHE A 108 -5.99 -20.79 43.46
C PHE A 108 -5.28 -22.13 43.35
N ALA A 109 -6.01 -23.17 42.96
CA ALA A 109 -5.42 -24.46 42.61
C ALA A 109 -4.58 -24.32 41.35
N GLU A 110 -3.62 -25.22 41.18
CA GLU A 110 -2.77 -25.24 39.99
C GLU A 110 -3.63 -25.33 38.71
N PRO A 111 -3.41 -24.44 37.73
CA PRO A 111 -4.30 -24.28 36.59
C PRO A 111 -4.39 -25.54 35.72
N ILE A 112 -5.56 -25.72 35.12
CA ILE A 112 -5.81 -26.72 34.08
C ILE A 112 -5.77 -26.02 32.73
N VAL A 113 -4.69 -26.22 31.98
CA VAL A 113 -4.59 -25.74 30.58
C VAL A 113 -5.22 -26.77 29.65
N ILE A 114 -6.16 -26.35 28.81
CA ILE A 114 -6.86 -27.18 27.83
C ILE A 114 -6.52 -26.65 26.45
N ASP A 115 -5.91 -27.52 25.65
CA ASP A 115 -5.80 -27.32 24.20
C ASP A 115 -6.89 -28.16 23.53
N PRO A 116 -7.80 -27.56 22.74
CA PRO A 116 -8.82 -28.26 21.97
C PRO A 116 -8.26 -29.36 21.05
N SER A 117 -6.98 -29.34 20.70
CA SER A 117 -6.31 -30.44 19.99
C SER A 117 -6.24 -31.75 20.79
N MET A 118 -6.38 -31.67 22.13
CA MET A 118 -6.43 -32.82 23.03
C MET A 118 -7.77 -33.57 22.97
N LEU A 119 -8.77 -33.04 22.27
CA LEU A 119 -10.07 -33.68 22.09
C LEU A 119 -10.00 -34.63 20.90
N ASP A 120 -10.07 -35.93 21.15
CA ASP A 120 -10.48 -36.89 20.14
C ASP A 120 -12.02 -37.00 20.15
N GLY A 121 -12.63 -37.60 19.13
CA GLY A 121 -14.10 -37.72 19.07
C GLY A 121 -14.73 -38.51 20.23
N VAL A 122 -13.92 -39.03 21.16
CA VAL A 122 -14.29 -39.82 22.33
C VAL A 122 -14.24 -38.99 23.62
N HIS A 123 -13.19 -38.19 23.83
CA HIS A 123 -12.97 -37.42 25.06
C HIS A 123 -13.40 -35.96 24.91
N ASN A 124 -14.12 -35.44 25.90
CA ASN A 124 -14.67 -34.10 25.93
C ASN A 124 -13.96 -33.18 26.94
N VAL A 125 -14.35 -31.90 27.02
CA VAL A 125 -13.71 -30.92 27.94
C VAL A 125 -13.81 -31.33 29.41
N LEU A 126 -14.91 -31.96 29.82
CA LEU A 126 -15.14 -32.44 31.18
C LEU A 126 -14.21 -33.62 31.50
N ASP A 127 -14.02 -34.54 30.55
CA ASP A 127 -13.10 -35.68 30.69
C ASP A 127 -11.67 -35.19 30.99
N ILE A 128 -11.21 -34.16 30.26
CA ILE A 128 -9.89 -33.56 30.46
C ILE A 128 -9.78 -32.92 31.85
N VAL A 129 -10.78 -32.14 32.26
CA VAL A 129 -10.79 -31.48 33.58
C VAL A 129 -10.74 -32.52 34.70
N ILE A 130 -11.61 -33.54 34.64
CA ILE A 130 -11.69 -34.60 35.66
C ILE A 130 -10.38 -35.39 35.69
N ALA A 131 -9.84 -35.79 34.53
CA ALA A 131 -8.60 -36.54 34.44
C ALA A 131 -7.43 -35.77 35.06
N LYS A 132 -7.32 -34.45 34.82
CA LYS A 132 -6.27 -33.62 35.42
C LYS A 132 -6.43 -33.45 36.93
N LEU A 133 -7.66 -33.23 37.42
CA LEU A 133 -7.92 -33.16 38.85
C LEU A 133 -7.55 -34.48 39.55
N TYR A 134 -7.99 -35.61 38.98
CA TYR A 134 -7.71 -36.94 39.51
C TYR A 134 -6.22 -37.25 39.49
N LYS A 135 -5.53 -36.95 38.38
CA LYS A 135 -4.07 -37.14 38.28
C LYS A 135 -3.33 -36.39 39.37
N LYS A 136 -3.65 -35.12 39.63
CA LYS A 136 -3.00 -34.33 40.69
C LYS A 136 -3.23 -34.91 42.08
N PHE A 137 -4.46 -35.34 42.34
CA PHE A 137 -4.78 -36.03 43.59
C PHE A 137 -3.96 -37.31 43.74
N LYS A 138 -3.90 -38.13 42.68
CA LYS A 138 -3.16 -39.39 42.66
C LYS A 138 -1.66 -39.19 42.80
N ASP A 139 -1.07 -38.23 42.10
CA ASP A 139 0.37 -37.94 42.16
C ASP A 139 0.79 -37.54 43.59
N MET A 140 -0.04 -36.78 44.32
CA MET A 140 0.22 -36.45 45.73
C MET A 140 0.02 -37.63 46.67
N TYR A 141 -0.99 -38.47 46.40
CA TYR A 141 -1.22 -39.69 47.18
C TYR A 141 -0.05 -40.67 47.02
N ASP A 142 0.38 -40.92 45.77
CA ASP A 142 1.47 -41.83 45.45
C ASP A 142 2.82 -41.32 46.01
N ALA A 143 3.00 -40.01 46.17
CA ALA A 143 4.18 -39.41 46.80
C ALA A 143 4.22 -39.59 48.32
N ASP A 144 3.08 -39.44 49.01
CA ASP A 144 2.95 -39.73 50.45
C ASP A 144 1.50 -40.12 50.81
N ASN A 145 1.32 -41.42 51.05
CA ASN A 145 0.03 -42.03 51.37
C ASN A 145 -0.57 -41.56 52.72
N GLN A 146 0.17 -40.84 53.56
CA GLN A 146 -0.31 -40.31 54.84
C GLN A 146 -0.81 -38.86 54.75
N VAL A 147 -0.65 -38.21 53.59
CA VAL A 147 -1.04 -36.81 53.38
C VAL A 147 -2.56 -36.59 53.52
N PHE A 148 -3.36 -37.59 53.18
CA PHE A 148 -4.82 -37.54 53.26
C PHE A 148 -5.33 -38.45 54.36
N ASP A 149 -6.24 -37.98 55.21
CA ASP A 149 -6.97 -38.89 56.09
C ASP A 149 -7.88 -39.83 55.27
N ALA A 150 -8.13 -41.03 55.81
CA ALA A 150 -8.87 -42.07 55.10
C ALA A 150 -10.28 -41.63 54.68
N TYR A 151 -10.93 -40.79 55.49
CA TYR A 151 -12.29 -40.30 55.24
C TYR A 151 -12.33 -39.31 54.06
N ASN A 152 -11.45 -38.32 54.05
CA ASN A 152 -11.34 -37.32 52.99
C ASN A 152 -10.89 -37.97 51.68
N ARG A 153 -9.99 -38.96 51.72
CA ARG A 153 -9.59 -39.76 50.56
C ARG A 153 -10.78 -40.50 49.95
N GLU A 154 -11.52 -41.26 50.75
CA GLU A 154 -12.68 -42.02 50.28
C GLU A 154 -13.79 -41.11 49.77
N LYS A 155 -14.04 -40.00 50.46
CA LYS A 155 -15.01 -38.98 50.04
C LYS A 155 -14.68 -38.38 48.67
N LEU A 156 -13.41 -38.05 48.41
CA LEU A 156 -12.99 -37.49 47.13
C LEU A 156 -13.03 -38.55 46.01
N LEU A 157 -12.62 -39.79 46.29
CA LEU A 157 -12.70 -40.90 45.34
C LEU A 157 -14.15 -41.23 44.94
N ASP A 158 -15.07 -41.26 45.91
CA ASP A 158 -16.51 -41.47 45.68
C ASP A 158 -17.08 -40.36 44.78
N GLN A 159 -16.70 -39.11 45.02
CA GLN A 159 -17.12 -37.98 44.17
C GLN A 159 -16.53 -38.06 42.75
N PHE A 160 -15.27 -38.46 42.59
CA PHE A 160 -14.69 -38.71 41.26
C PHE A 160 -15.45 -39.82 40.51
N GLN A 161 -15.81 -40.91 41.18
CA GLN A 161 -16.57 -42.01 40.57
C GLN A 161 -17.97 -41.59 40.16
N LYS A 162 -18.68 -40.83 41.00
CA LYS A 162 -20.01 -40.29 40.69
C LYS A 162 -19.99 -39.42 39.44
N VAL A 163 -19.13 -38.39 39.43
CA VAL A 163 -19.02 -37.46 38.30
C VAL A 163 -18.58 -38.20 37.03
N TYR A 164 -17.59 -39.10 37.11
CA TYR A 164 -17.13 -39.85 35.95
C TYR A 164 -18.23 -40.74 35.34
N LYS A 165 -19.05 -41.39 36.19
CA LYS A 165 -20.21 -42.17 35.75
C LYS A 165 -21.21 -41.29 34.98
N SER A 166 -21.52 -40.12 35.52
CA SER A 166 -22.43 -39.16 34.88
C SER A 166 -21.90 -38.60 33.56
N VAL A 167 -20.60 -38.28 33.47
CA VAL A 167 -19.97 -37.85 32.22
C VAL A 167 -19.95 -38.97 31.17
N SER A 168 -19.65 -40.20 31.58
CA SER A 168 -19.65 -41.38 30.70
C SER A 168 -21.04 -41.68 30.11
N LEU A 169 -22.11 -41.42 30.86
CA LEU A 169 -23.49 -41.57 30.36
C LEU A 169 -23.83 -40.54 29.28
N ILE A 170 -23.35 -39.30 29.41
CA ILE A 170 -23.57 -38.24 28.41
C ILE A 170 -22.79 -38.51 27.13
N ASN A 171 -21.56 -39.05 27.23
CA ASN A 171 -20.73 -39.35 26.07
C ASN A 171 -21.25 -40.53 25.23
N ASN A 172 -22.03 -41.44 25.81
CA ASN A 172 -22.53 -42.64 25.13
C ASN A 172 -24.01 -42.58 24.71
N GLN A 173 -24.64 -41.40 24.72
CA GLN A 173 -26.07 -41.27 24.37
C GLN A 173 -26.40 -41.82 22.98
N ASP A 174 -25.52 -41.66 21.99
CA ASP A 174 -25.74 -42.16 20.62
C ASP A 174 -25.60 -43.70 20.52
N LYS A 175 -24.73 -44.34 21.31
CA LYS A 175 -24.58 -45.80 21.36
C LYS A 175 -25.67 -46.50 22.17
N MET A 176 -26.26 -45.82 23.16
CA MET A 176 -27.31 -46.39 23.99
C MET A 176 -28.72 -46.27 23.39
N LEU A 177 -28.90 -45.46 22.35
CA LEU A 177 -30.16 -45.38 21.59
C LEU A 177 -30.30 -46.52 20.57
N ASP A 178 -29.19 -47.07 20.07
CA ASP A 178 -29.18 -48.21 19.14
C ASP A 178 -29.43 -49.57 19.84
N ASP A 179 -29.17 -49.67 21.15
CA ASP A 179 -29.43 -50.89 21.96
C ASP A 179 -30.88 -50.95 22.50
N GLU A 180 -31.84 -50.23 21.92
CA GLU A 180 -33.26 -50.24 22.31
C GLU A 180 -34.05 -51.42 21.70
N TYR A 181 -33.86 -52.62 22.25
CA TYR A 181 -34.93 -53.63 22.33
C TYR A 181 -34.99 -54.41 23.66
N ASP A 182 -34.39 -53.93 24.75
CA ASP A 182 -34.53 -54.58 26.07
C ASP A 182 -35.25 -53.72 27.12
N TYR A 183 -36.53 -54.04 27.30
CA TYR A 183 -37.32 -54.21 28.53
C TYR A 183 -37.24 -53.25 29.74
N GLU A 184 -36.43 -52.19 29.79
CA GLU A 184 -36.51 -51.19 30.86
C GLU A 184 -37.29 -49.93 30.42
N GLY A 185 -38.53 -49.84 30.89
CA GLY A 185 -39.51 -48.83 30.48
C GLY A 185 -39.18 -47.35 30.78
N ASN A 186 -40.13 -46.49 30.45
CA ASN A 186 -40.07 -45.01 30.51
C ASN A 186 -39.48 -44.38 31.79
N ILE A 187 -39.47 -45.09 32.92
CA ILE A 187 -38.83 -44.64 34.18
C ILE A 187 -37.30 -44.68 34.11
N GLY A 188 -36.69 -45.63 33.38
CA GLY A 188 -35.25 -45.64 33.13
C GLY A 188 -34.82 -44.46 32.26
N LYS A 189 -35.65 -44.04 31.30
CA LYS A 189 -35.44 -42.80 30.53
C LYS A 189 -35.55 -41.54 31.41
N LEU A 190 -36.51 -41.50 32.34
CA LEU A 190 -36.65 -40.43 33.33
C LEU A 190 -35.49 -40.38 34.33
N SER A 191 -34.98 -41.51 34.82
CA SER A 191 -33.82 -41.54 35.72
C SER A 191 -32.53 -41.14 35.00
N LYS A 192 -32.37 -41.52 33.72
CA LYS A 192 -31.28 -41.06 32.84
C LYS A 192 -31.38 -39.55 32.53
N LEU A 193 -32.58 -39.00 32.36
CA LEU A 193 -32.83 -37.55 32.23
C LEU A 193 -32.54 -36.80 33.55
N GLY A 194 -32.92 -37.38 34.69
CA GLY A 194 -32.60 -36.89 36.04
C GLY A 194 -31.08 -36.85 36.30
N GLN A 195 -30.34 -37.88 35.90
CA GLN A 195 -28.88 -37.93 36.02
C GLN A 195 -28.17 -36.91 35.09
N SER A 196 -28.72 -36.64 33.91
CA SER A 196 -28.18 -35.61 33.01
C SER A 196 -28.36 -34.18 33.54
N THR A 197 -29.38 -33.96 34.38
CA THR A 197 -29.65 -32.68 35.05
C THR A 197 -28.89 -32.54 36.37
N GLU A 198 -28.41 -33.63 36.97
CA GLU A 198 -27.67 -33.64 38.24
C GLU A 198 -26.15 -33.44 38.05
N LEU A 199 -25.59 -33.69 36.86
CA LEU A 199 -24.14 -33.57 36.59
C LEU A 199 -23.55 -32.20 36.99
N LYS A 200 -24.27 -31.09 36.75
CA LYS A 200 -23.79 -29.75 37.13
C LYS A 200 -23.59 -29.65 38.65
N LYS A 201 -24.48 -30.26 39.43
CA LYS A 201 -24.43 -30.30 40.89
C LYS A 201 -23.32 -31.24 41.38
N GLU A 202 -23.20 -32.43 40.79
CA GLU A 202 -22.13 -33.38 41.13
C GLU A 202 -20.74 -32.80 40.85
N LEU A 203 -20.56 -32.12 39.70
CA LEU A 203 -19.31 -31.46 39.36
C LEU A 203 -18.99 -30.31 40.35
N MET A 204 -20.00 -29.55 40.75
CA MET A 204 -19.86 -28.52 41.78
C MET A 204 -19.45 -29.11 43.13
N GLU A 205 -20.07 -30.21 43.55
CA GLU A 205 -19.70 -30.93 44.78
C GLU A 205 -18.27 -31.46 44.70
N LEU A 206 -17.86 -32.05 43.57
CA LEU A 206 -16.49 -32.52 43.35
C LEU A 206 -15.49 -31.37 43.47
N VAL A 207 -15.72 -30.24 42.80
CA VAL A 207 -14.85 -29.07 42.89
C VAL A 207 -14.78 -28.54 44.33
N ASN A 208 -15.91 -28.46 45.04
CA ASN A 208 -15.93 -28.02 46.43
C ASN A 208 -15.16 -28.94 47.37
N VAL A 209 -15.36 -30.26 47.25
CA VAL A 209 -14.64 -31.26 48.05
C VAL A 209 -13.14 -31.21 47.74
N TYR A 210 -12.77 -31.13 46.46
CA TYR A 210 -11.39 -30.97 46.02
C TYR A 210 -10.76 -29.69 46.59
N MET A 211 -11.45 -28.56 46.53
CA MET A 211 -10.96 -27.28 47.05
C MET A 211 -10.88 -27.20 48.58
N ASN A 212 -11.54 -28.09 49.32
CA ASN A 212 -11.42 -28.15 50.78
C ASN A 212 -10.25 -29.05 51.23
N ILE A 213 -10.01 -30.14 50.50
CA ILE A 213 -9.01 -31.15 50.87
C ILE A 213 -7.61 -30.79 50.37
N MET A 214 -7.49 -30.27 49.14
CA MET A 214 -6.18 -30.03 48.52
C MET A 214 -5.38 -28.87 49.17
N PRO A 215 -5.98 -27.76 49.65
CA PRO A 215 -5.21 -26.67 50.27
C PRO A 215 -4.78 -26.97 51.71
N SER A 216 -5.56 -27.78 52.45
CA SER A 216 -5.26 -28.17 53.84
C SER A 216 -4.01 -29.05 53.92
N VAL A 217 -3.75 -29.84 52.87
CA VAL A 217 -2.51 -30.58 52.63
C VAL A 217 -1.32 -29.66 52.31
N ASN A 218 -1.54 -28.65 51.47
CA ASN A 218 -0.47 -27.76 50.98
C ASN A 218 -0.13 -26.60 51.93
N LYS A 219 -0.71 -26.56 53.15
CA LYS A 219 -0.57 -25.46 54.14
C LYS A 219 -0.85 -24.06 53.55
N ALA A 220 -1.70 -23.98 52.53
CA ALA A 220 -1.99 -22.73 51.85
C ALA A 220 -2.96 -21.88 52.70
N LYS A 221 -2.64 -20.60 52.91
CA LYS A 221 -3.50 -19.64 53.62
C LYS A 221 -4.45 -18.99 52.61
N GLY A 222 -5.75 -19.18 52.77
CA GLY A 222 -6.81 -18.51 52.00
C GLY A 222 -8.19 -18.97 52.47
N LYS A 223 -9.18 -18.08 52.51
CA LYS A 223 -10.53 -18.42 53.01
C LYS A 223 -11.42 -19.10 51.96
N SER A 224 -11.10 -18.96 50.66
CA SER A 224 -11.91 -19.50 49.55
C SER A 224 -11.06 -20.08 48.41
N GLY A 225 -11.31 -21.35 48.04
CA GLY A 225 -10.57 -22.06 46.98
C GLY A 225 -11.17 -21.86 45.58
N ASN A 226 -10.32 -21.78 44.57
CA ASN A 226 -10.67 -21.54 43.16
C ASN A 226 -9.96 -22.49 42.21
N LEU A 227 -10.70 -23.10 41.30
CA LEU A 227 -10.18 -23.84 40.16
C LEU A 227 -10.02 -22.91 38.97
N LEU A 228 -8.78 -22.77 38.49
CA LEU A 228 -8.47 -21.99 37.30
C LEU A 228 -8.38 -22.91 36.08
N ILE A 229 -9.22 -22.68 35.07
CA ILE A 229 -9.21 -23.42 33.80
C ILE A 229 -8.81 -22.45 32.69
N ALA A 230 -7.70 -22.72 32.02
CA ALA A 230 -7.22 -21.95 30.88
C ALA A 230 -7.54 -22.70 29.58
N ILE A 231 -8.21 -22.05 28.63
CA ILE A 231 -8.60 -22.65 27.35
C ILE A 231 -7.98 -21.84 26.21
N ASP A 232 -7.12 -22.47 25.42
CA ASP A 232 -6.46 -21.83 24.27
C ASP A 232 -7.11 -22.26 22.95
N ASP A 233 -7.05 -21.43 21.90
CA ASP A 233 -7.41 -21.78 20.51
C ASP A 233 -8.78 -22.51 20.29
N LEU A 234 -9.78 -22.26 21.16
CA LEU A 234 -11.12 -22.88 21.06
C LEU A 234 -11.78 -22.65 19.69
N ASP A 235 -11.58 -21.45 19.15
CA ASP A 235 -12.11 -20.97 17.88
C ASP A 235 -11.44 -21.58 16.64
N LEU A 236 -10.27 -22.23 16.78
CA LEU A 236 -9.63 -22.94 15.67
C LEU A 236 -10.22 -24.34 15.43
N CYS A 237 -10.87 -24.94 16.42
CA CYS A 237 -11.38 -26.31 16.34
C CYS A 237 -12.84 -26.35 15.85
N SER A 238 -13.07 -26.17 14.54
CA SER A 238 -14.42 -26.03 13.96
C SER A 238 -15.40 -27.16 14.32
N PHE A 239 -14.93 -28.40 14.45
CA PHE A 239 -15.79 -29.55 14.72
C PHE A 239 -16.24 -29.65 16.19
N HIS A 240 -15.36 -29.33 17.14
CA HIS A 240 -15.63 -29.49 18.57
C HIS A 240 -15.95 -28.17 19.30
N ALA A 241 -15.64 -27.00 18.72
CA ALA A 241 -15.81 -25.68 19.34
C ALA A 241 -17.22 -25.46 19.90
N TYR A 242 -18.26 -25.77 19.11
CA TYR A 242 -19.65 -25.64 19.56
C TYR A 242 -19.99 -26.60 20.71
N LYS A 243 -19.57 -27.87 20.61
CA LYS A 243 -19.85 -28.90 21.63
C LYS A 243 -19.18 -28.52 22.95
N MET A 244 -17.92 -28.08 22.89
CA MET A 244 -17.14 -27.62 24.03
C MET A 244 -17.74 -26.35 24.65
N SER A 245 -18.14 -25.38 23.83
CA SER A 245 -18.84 -24.17 24.28
C SER A 245 -20.13 -24.50 25.05
N GLU A 246 -20.92 -25.46 24.56
CA GLU A 246 -22.11 -25.92 25.26
C GLU A 246 -21.80 -26.64 26.57
N GLN A 247 -20.75 -27.44 26.63
CA GLN A 247 -20.33 -28.12 27.85
C GLN A 247 -19.84 -27.12 28.90
N ILE A 248 -19.06 -26.12 28.49
CA ILE A 248 -18.65 -25.00 29.34
C ILE A 248 -19.89 -24.30 29.90
N ARG A 249 -20.81 -23.86 29.01
CA ARG A 249 -22.02 -23.14 29.38
C ARG A 249 -22.90 -23.91 30.37
N LYS A 250 -23.07 -25.22 30.16
CA LYS A 250 -23.97 -26.06 30.95
C LYS A 250 -23.37 -26.48 32.29
N TYR A 251 -22.09 -26.84 32.31
CA TYR A 251 -21.52 -27.58 33.44
C TYR A 251 -20.38 -26.85 34.17
N LEU A 252 -19.64 -25.96 33.49
CA LEU A 252 -18.45 -25.29 34.09
C LEU A 252 -18.72 -23.85 34.56
N ILE A 253 -19.87 -23.26 34.21
CA ILE A 253 -20.36 -22.01 34.83
C ILE A 253 -21.00 -22.36 36.19
N ILE A 254 -20.14 -22.55 37.18
CA ILE A 254 -20.45 -22.93 38.57
C ILE A 254 -19.53 -22.17 39.55
N PRO A 255 -19.91 -22.08 40.85
CA PRO A 255 -19.03 -21.51 41.88
C PRO A 255 -17.68 -22.24 41.97
N ASN A 256 -16.67 -21.57 42.54
CA ASN A 256 -15.32 -22.10 42.74
C ASN A 256 -14.56 -22.45 41.45
N VAL A 257 -15.09 -22.14 40.27
CA VAL A 257 -14.43 -22.28 38.97
C VAL A 257 -14.28 -20.91 38.32
N VAL A 258 -13.10 -20.63 37.74
CA VAL A 258 -12.83 -19.47 36.88
C VAL A 258 -12.26 -19.97 35.57
N ILE A 259 -12.82 -19.53 34.46
CA ILE A 259 -12.39 -19.92 33.12
C ILE A 259 -11.73 -18.72 32.46
N VAL A 260 -10.48 -18.86 32.04
CA VAL A 260 -9.79 -17.87 31.23
C VAL A 260 -9.60 -18.45 29.84
N MET A 261 -9.98 -17.73 28.80
CA MET A 261 -9.89 -18.22 27.43
C MET A 261 -9.24 -17.23 26.48
N ALA A 262 -8.50 -17.74 25.49
CA ALA A 262 -7.98 -16.98 24.37
C ALA A 262 -8.84 -17.29 23.14
N ILE A 263 -9.51 -16.29 22.57
CA ILE A 263 -10.49 -16.52 21.51
C ILE A 263 -10.66 -15.32 20.58
N ARG A 264 -10.96 -15.55 19.30
CA ARG A 264 -11.56 -14.55 18.41
C ARG A 264 -13.08 -14.74 18.39
N SER A 265 -13.82 -13.76 18.89
CA SER A 265 -15.29 -13.83 19.03
C SER A 265 -15.97 -14.17 17.70
N GLU A 266 -15.52 -13.54 16.63
CA GLU A 266 -16.11 -13.67 15.29
C GLU A 266 -15.86 -15.07 14.71
N GLN A 267 -14.72 -15.70 15.02
CA GLN A 267 -14.45 -17.09 14.61
C GLN A 267 -15.31 -18.07 15.39
N LEU A 268 -15.51 -17.87 16.69
CA LEU A 268 -16.43 -18.70 17.47
C LEU A 268 -17.87 -18.58 16.93
N GLU A 269 -18.30 -17.37 16.59
CA GLU A 269 -19.60 -17.14 15.95
C GLU A 269 -19.72 -17.93 14.64
N MET A 270 -18.67 -17.95 13.80
CA MET A 270 -18.63 -18.77 12.59
C MET A 270 -18.76 -20.28 12.88
N CYS A 271 -18.10 -20.81 13.91
CA CYS A 271 -18.24 -22.22 14.29
C CYS A 271 -19.67 -22.56 14.73
N VAL A 272 -20.30 -21.69 15.51
CA VAL A 272 -21.71 -21.84 15.94
C VAL A 272 -22.63 -21.78 14.72
N ARG A 273 -22.38 -20.81 13.82
CA ARG A 273 -23.12 -20.62 12.58
C ARG A 273 -23.06 -21.87 11.69
N GLU A 274 -21.87 -22.45 11.53
CA GLU A 274 -21.68 -23.69 10.77
C GLU A 274 -22.49 -24.86 11.35
N LYS A 275 -22.48 -25.03 12.67
CA LYS A 275 -23.29 -26.06 13.35
C LYS A 275 -24.78 -25.85 13.11
N ASN A 276 -25.26 -24.61 13.23
CA ASN A 276 -26.65 -24.25 12.97
C ASN A 276 -27.02 -24.54 11.51
N PHE A 277 -26.18 -24.16 10.55
CA PHE A 277 -26.41 -24.48 9.13
C PHE A 277 -26.56 -25.99 8.89
N ARG A 278 -25.68 -26.82 9.47
CA ARG A 278 -25.79 -28.28 9.34
C ARG A 278 -27.12 -28.80 9.91
N LYS A 279 -27.59 -28.23 11.01
CA LYS A 279 -28.85 -28.62 11.68
C LYS A 279 -30.09 -28.21 10.87
N TYR A 280 -30.07 -27.04 10.24
CA TYR A 280 -31.20 -26.49 9.46
C TYR A 280 -31.10 -26.75 7.95
N LYS A 281 -30.13 -27.54 7.50
CA LYS A 281 -29.84 -27.81 6.07
C LYS A 281 -31.09 -28.27 5.30
N ALA A 282 -31.91 -29.15 5.87
CA ALA A 282 -33.14 -29.65 5.26
C ALA A 282 -34.23 -28.58 5.11
N THR A 283 -34.30 -27.64 6.06
CA THR A 283 -35.25 -26.51 6.07
C THR A 283 -34.84 -25.41 5.09
N LEU A 284 -33.54 -25.20 4.90
CA LEU A 284 -32.96 -24.20 4.00
C LEU A 284 -33.03 -24.58 2.50
N SER A 285 -33.20 -25.86 2.18
CA SER A 285 -33.31 -26.38 0.80
C SER A 285 -34.68 -26.16 0.13
N ILE A 286 -35.65 -25.55 0.82
CA ILE A 286 -36.99 -25.24 0.29
C ILE A 286 -37.07 -23.71 0.09
N GLY A 287 -37.22 -23.28 -1.17
CA GLY A 287 -36.78 -21.95 -1.65
C GLY A 287 -37.48 -20.68 -1.14
N LYS A 288 -36.95 -19.54 -1.61
CA LYS A 288 -37.34 -18.12 -1.40
C LYS A 288 -37.45 -17.57 0.03
N GLN A 289 -37.51 -18.39 1.08
CA GLN A 289 -37.36 -17.97 2.49
C GLN A 289 -35.91 -18.04 3.02
N ALA A 290 -34.95 -18.32 2.14
CA ALA A 290 -33.57 -18.56 2.51
C ALA A 290 -32.92 -17.33 3.19
N GLU A 291 -33.08 -16.12 2.65
CA GLU A 291 -32.41 -14.90 3.17
C GLU A 291 -32.78 -14.59 4.63
N GLY A 292 -34.06 -14.63 5.00
CA GLY A 292 -34.49 -14.39 6.38
C GLY A 292 -33.98 -15.47 7.36
N ALA A 293 -33.90 -16.72 6.91
CA ALA A 293 -33.32 -17.80 7.71
C ALA A 293 -31.78 -17.67 7.85
N PHE A 294 -31.09 -17.15 6.83
CA PHE A 294 -29.65 -16.84 6.90
C PHE A 294 -29.38 -15.76 7.95
N GLU A 295 -30.14 -14.66 7.93
CA GLU A 295 -30.04 -13.59 8.94
C GLU A 295 -30.36 -14.09 10.35
N GLU A 296 -31.40 -14.92 10.50
CA GLU A 296 -31.75 -15.49 11.80
C GLU A 296 -30.66 -16.41 12.35
N ILE A 297 -30.03 -17.23 11.50
CA ILE A 297 -28.90 -18.09 11.89
C ILE A 297 -27.70 -17.25 12.35
N ILE A 298 -27.39 -16.14 11.65
CA ILE A 298 -26.34 -15.19 12.04
C ILE A 298 -26.68 -14.57 13.40
N SER A 299 -27.90 -14.05 13.57
CA SER A 299 -28.36 -13.47 14.83
C SER A 299 -28.36 -14.47 15.99
N MET A 300 -28.72 -15.74 15.74
CA MET A 300 -28.65 -16.81 16.73
C MET A 300 -27.20 -17.09 17.16
N SER A 301 -26.23 -17.10 16.25
CA SER A 301 -24.81 -17.26 16.61
C SER A 301 -24.28 -16.10 17.44
N GLU A 302 -24.59 -14.85 17.08
CA GLU A 302 -24.19 -13.67 17.84
C GLU A 302 -24.78 -13.68 19.26
N ARG A 303 -26.09 -13.96 19.38
CA ARG A 303 -26.77 -14.07 20.69
C ARG A 303 -26.19 -15.19 21.55
N TYR A 304 -25.83 -16.33 20.93
CA TYR A 304 -25.19 -17.43 21.61
C TYR A 304 -23.85 -17.02 22.24
N VAL A 305 -22.95 -16.44 21.44
CA VAL A 305 -21.63 -16.01 21.91
C VAL A 305 -21.74 -14.87 22.92
N ALA A 306 -22.71 -13.97 22.77
CA ALA A 306 -23.01 -12.94 23.77
C ALA A 306 -23.50 -13.51 25.11
N LYS A 307 -24.25 -14.62 25.10
CA LYS A 307 -24.68 -15.32 26.32
C LYS A 307 -23.55 -16.12 26.98
N LEU A 308 -22.67 -16.72 26.18
CA LEU A 308 -21.51 -17.47 26.70
C LEU A 308 -20.44 -16.52 27.27
N ILE A 309 -20.09 -15.47 26.54
CA ILE A 309 -19.04 -14.50 26.89
C ILE A 309 -19.64 -13.08 26.79
N PRO A 310 -20.25 -12.58 27.87
CA PRO A 310 -20.79 -11.22 27.92
C PRO A 310 -19.74 -10.17 27.59
N LYS A 311 -20.14 -9.02 27.01
CA LYS A 311 -19.20 -7.95 26.62
C LYS A 311 -18.31 -7.48 27.77
N ALA A 312 -18.85 -7.42 29.00
CA ALA A 312 -18.10 -7.05 30.20
C ALA A 312 -16.97 -8.04 30.59
N ARG A 313 -16.99 -9.26 30.03
CA ARG A 313 -15.99 -10.31 30.23
C ARG A 313 -15.02 -10.46 29.05
N ARG A 314 -15.11 -9.59 28.03
CA ARG A 314 -14.25 -9.58 26.84
C ARG A 314 -13.14 -8.55 27.02
N ASN A 315 -11.92 -9.03 27.21
CA ASN A 315 -10.72 -8.24 27.33
C ASN A 315 -10.01 -8.18 25.97
N TYR A 316 -10.30 -7.16 25.18
CA TYR A 316 -9.72 -7.00 23.85
C TYR A 316 -8.26 -6.57 23.94
N LEU A 317 -7.39 -7.32 23.27
CA LEU A 317 -6.00 -6.95 23.09
C LEU A 317 -5.91 -5.72 22.19
N PRO A 318 -4.97 -4.81 22.49
CA PRO A 318 -4.75 -3.62 21.71
C PRO A 318 -3.98 -3.96 20.43
N ASN A 319 -4.23 -3.21 19.36
CA ASN A 319 -3.38 -3.30 18.17
C ASN A 319 -2.00 -2.69 18.48
N VAL A 320 -1.04 -3.55 18.81
CA VAL A 320 0.32 -3.19 19.22
C VAL A 320 1.02 -2.27 18.22
N ARG A 321 0.66 -2.35 16.93
CA ARG A 321 1.25 -1.55 15.85
C ARG A 321 0.96 -0.05 15.95
N MET A 322 -0.20 0.30 16.51
CA MET A 322 -0.68 1.67 16.66
C MET A 322 -0.28 2.30 18.01
N MET A 323 0.42 1.53 18.85
CA MET A 323 0.92 2.06 20.11
C MET A 323 2.09 3.01 19.87
N HIS A 324 2.11 4.06 20.68
CA HIS A 324 3.19 5.04 20.75
C HIS A 324 3.96 4.82 22.05
N ASN A 325 5.19 5.32 22.13
CA ASN A 325 6.06 5.15 23.31
C ASN A 325 6.32 3.68 23.68
N VAL A 326 6.53 2.82 22.68
CA VAL A 326 6.82 1.39 22.87
C VAL A 326 8.28 1.11 22.59
N LYS A 327 9.05 0.63 23.56
CA LYS A 327 10.42 0.19 23.35
C LYS A 327 10.49 -1.23 22.77
N ILE A 328 11.29 -1.45 21.73
CA ILE A 328 11.57 -2.79 21.19
C ILE A 328 12.96 -3.25 21.64
N LEU A 329 13.00 -4.41 22.31
CA LEU A 329 14.20 -5.06 22.79
C LEU A 329 14.30 -6.45 22.16
N TYR A 330 15.28 -6.66 21.28
CA TYR A 330 15.59 -7.98 20.73
C TYR A 330 16.90 -8.45 21.37
N ARG A 331 16.87 -9.58 22.08
CA ARG A 331 17.98 -10.08 22.89
C ARG A 331 18.46 -11.45 22.43
N ASP A 332 19.73 -11.73 22.67
CA ASP A 332 20.23 -13.10 22.62
C ASP A 332 19.78 -13.92 23.87
N GLN A 333 20.08 -15.21 23.89
CA GLN A 333 19.78 -16.08 25.02
C GLN A 333 20.60 -15.75 26.29
N SER A 334 21.69 -14.98 26.15
CA SER A 334 22.54 -14.53 27.25
C SER A 334 22.06 -13.20 27.86
N GLY A 335 21.03 -12.59 27.28
CA GLY A 335 20.46 -11.32 27.73
C GLY A 335 21.10 -10.07 27.12
N ASN A 336 22.02 -10.21 26.15
CA ASN A 336 22.60 -9.07 25.44
C ASN A 336 21.59 -8.52 24.43
N ASP A 337 21.44 -7.19 24.41
CA ASP A 337 20.59 -6.50 23.44
C ASP A 337 21.25 -6.54 22.04
N LEU A 338 20.65 -7.28 21.11
CA LEU A 338 21.01 -7.27 19.68
C LEU A 338 20.34 -6.09 18.96
N LEU A 339 19.14 -5.71 19.40
CA LEU A 339 18.48 -4.46 19.01
C LEU A 339 17.85 -3.83 20.26
N ASN A 340 18.08 -2.54 20.43
CA ASN A 340 17.49 -1.74 21.49
C ASN A 340 17.05 -0.40 20.91
N MET A 341 15.76 -0.28 20.67
CA MET A 341 15.17 0.90 20.04
C MET A 341 14.21 1.54 21.03
N ASN A 342 14.57 2.75 21.48
CA ASN A 342 13.71 3.64 22.25
C ASN A 342 12.89 4.49 21.30
N LEU A 343 11.65 4.78 21.70
CA LEU A 343 10.63 5.18 20.75
C LEU A 343 9.81 6.35 21.24
N GLY A 344 9.89 7.45 20.50
CA GLY A 344 8.93 8.54 20.54
C GLY A 344 7.78 8.35 19.55
N ASP A 345 7.97 7.55 18.50
CA ASP A 345 7.04 7.36 17.37
C ASP A 345 6.29 6.01 17.41
N SER A 346 5.46 5.73 16.39
CA SER A 346 4.68 4.49 16.30
C SER A 346 5.55 3.27 15.99
N VAL A 347 5.05 2.06 16.29
CA VAL A 347 5.79 0.81 16.01
C VAL A 347 6.10 0.62 14.52
N ASN A 348 5.20 1.09 13.66
CA ASN A 348 5.35 1.04 12.21
C ASN A 348 6.52 1.91 11.72
N ASP A 349 6.70 3.10 12.30
CA ASP A 349 7.76 4.02 11.90
C ASP A 349 9.15 3.45 12.18
N ILE A 350 9.31 2.74 13.31
CA ILE A 350 10.56 2.03 13.63
C ILE A 350 10.92 1.05 12.54
N LEU A 351 9.92 0.27 12.12
CA LEU A 351 10.16 -0.87 11.24
C LEU A 351 10.62 -0.34 9.88
N LEU A 352 9.98 0.72 9.39
CA LEU A 352 10.41 1.45 8.20
C LEU A 352 11.82 2.06 8.35
N GLN A 353 12.10 2.71 9.48
CA GLN A 353 13.43 3.26 9.76
C GLN A 353 14.52 2.17 9.82
N LEU A 354 14.22 1.01 10.41
CA LEU A 354 15.14 -0.11 10.50
C LEU A 354 15.41 -0.73 9.12
N ILE A 355 14.38 -0.88 8.30
CA ILE A 355 14.53 -1.32 6.90
C ILE A 355 15.44 -0.35 6.16
N TYR A 356 15.19 0.95 6.26
CA TYR A 356 16.04 1.96 5.62
C TYR A 356 17.48 1.91 6.13
N LYS A 357 17.69 1.83 7.44
CA LYS A 357 19.04 1.74 8.04
C LYS A 357 19.80 0.51 7.54
N LYS A 358 19.15 -0.65 7.46
CA LYS A 358 19.77 -1.94 7.09
C LYS A 358 19.93 -2.14 5.59
N THR A 359 19.04 -1.58 4.77
CA THR A 359 18.96 -1.88 3.33
C THR A 359 19.11 -0.66 2.43
N GLY A 360 18.87 0.55 2.95
CA GLY A 360 18.80 1.78 2.16
C GLY A 360 17.49 1.97 1.40
N MET A 361 16.57 0.99 1.46
CA MET A 361 15.24 1.09 0.85
C MET A 361 14.30 1.87 1.75
N MET A 362 13.53 2.79 1.17
CA MET A 362 12.60 3.65 1.88
C MET A 362 11.17 3.40 1.41
N PHE A 363 10.32 3.03 2.36
CA PHE A 363 8.89 2.81 2.17
C PHE A 363 8.11 3.81 3.02
N LEU A 364 6.99 4.31 2.51
CA LEU A 364 6.15 5.29 3.20
C LEU A 364 4.84 4.67 3.66
N GLN A 365 4.27 5.23 4.74
CA GLN A 365 2.89 4.91 5.13
C GLN A 365 1.91 5.62 4.18
N ASP A 366 0.77 4.99 3.88
CA ASP A 366 -0.29 5.68 3.14
C ASP A 366 -0.94 6.78 4.01
N LYS A 367 -1.52 7.79 3.37
CA LYS A 367 -2.15 8.95 4.03
C LYS A 367 -3.37 8.59 4.86
N SER A 368 -3.96 7.42 4.60
CA SER A 368 -5.01 6.84 5.43
C SER A 368 -4.50 6.25 6.75
N GLY A 369 -3.19 6.25 7.00
CA GLY A 369 -2.56 5.59 8.14
C GLY A 369 -2.45 4.07 7.97
N LYS A 370 -2.88 3.52 6.83
CA LYS A 370 -2.67 2.11 6.47
C LYS A 370 -1.30 1.95 5.82
N ASN A 371 -0.69 0.79 5.99
CA ASN A 371 0.54 0.45 5.30
C ASN A 371 0.34 -0.91 4.61
N TYR A 372 0.41 -0.92 3.27
CA TYR A 372 0.21 -2.14 2.48
C TYR A 372 1.35 -3.14 2.63
N PHE A 373 2.53 -2.68 3.06
CA PHE A 373 3.73 -3.49 3.23
C PHE A 373 3.94 -3.97 4.65
N LEU A 374 3.64 -3.15 5.65
CA LEU A 374 3.92 -3.53 7.04
C LEU A 374 3.00 -4.66 7.52
N PRO A 375 3.48 -5.48 8.46
CA PRO A 375 2.75 -6.63 9.00
C PRO A 375 1.36 -6.31 9.57
N ASP A 376 0.45 -7.28 9.40
CA ASP A 376 -0.93 -7.17 9.86
C ASP A 376 -1.15 -7.59 11.32
N ASN A 377 -0.19 -8.27 11.94
CA ASN A 377 -0.26 -8.73 13.32
C ASN A 377 1.12 -8.78 14.00
N LEU A 378 1.13 -9.01 15.31
CA LEU A 378 2.35 -9.03 16.13
C LEU A 378 3.31 -10.15 15.71
N ARG A 379 2.80 -11.32 15.31
CA ARG A 379 3.61 -12.46 14.87
C ARG A 379 4.39 -12.13 13.59
N ASP A 380 3.73 -11.56 12.60
CA ASP A 380 4.37 -11.16 11.34
C ASP A 380 5.35 -10.00 11.55
N MET A 381 5.07 -9.11 12.51
CA MET A 381 6.00 -8.07 12.97
C MET A 381 7.26 -8.67 13.61
N ILE A 382 7.12 -9.65 14.50
CA ILE A 382 8.26 -10.36 15.08
C ILE A 382 9.09 -11.05 13.99
N ASN A 383 8.43 -11.62 12.99
CA ASN A 383 9.10 -12.30 11.88
C ASN A 383 10.01 -11.35 11.06
N ILE A 384 9.49 -10.20 10.63
CA ILE A 384 10.32 -9.22 9.91
C ILE A 384 11.42 -8.62 10.82
N LEU A 385 11.14 -8.40 12.11
CA LEU A 385 12.14 -7.96 13.07
C LEU A 385 13.27 -8.98 13.23
N ALA A 386 12.96 -10.29 13.25
CA ALA A 386 13.97 -11.34 13.32
C ALA A 386 14.87 -11.34 12.07
N VAL A 387 14.29 -11.14 10.89
CA VAL A 387 15.05 -10.98 9.64
C VAL A 387 15.98 -9.77 9.70
N LEU A 388 15.47 -8.61 10.14
CA LEU A 388 16.26 -7.37 10.23
C LEU A 388 17.31 -7.39 11.35
N ALA A 389 17.02 -8.06 12.47
CA ALA A 389 17.97 -8.26 13.57
C ALA A 389 19.14 -9.17 13.16
N GLY A 390 18.89 -10.12 12.26
CA GLY A 390 19.91 -10.99 11.69
C GLY A 390 20.77 -10.34 10.59
N MET A 391 20.46 -9.11 10.18
CA MET A 391 21.25 -8.36 9.19
C MET A 391 22.41 -7.62 9.86
N GLU A 392 23.55 -7.58 9.17
CA GLU A 392 24.71 -6.81 9.59
C GLU A 392 24.42 -5.30 9.48
N GLU A 393 25.07 -4.48 10.31
CA GLU A 393 24.98 -3.02 10.20
C GLU A 393 25.87 -2.54 9.04
N PRO A 394 25.30 -1.89 8.00
CA PRO A 394 26.08 -1.61 6.80
C PRO A 394 27.21 -0.60 6.97
N HIS A 395 27.12 0.34 7.92
CA HIS A 395 28.12 1.41 8.13
C HIS A 395 28.58 2.09 6.82
N GLU A 396 27.64 2.36 5.91
CA GLU A 396 27.89 2.93 4.57
C GLU A 396 28.56 2.00 3.54
N ASP A 397 28.79 0.72 3.86
CA ASP A 397 29.30 -0.29 2.94
C ASP A 397 28.21 -0.80 1.99
N ASN A 398 28.41 -0.55 0.69
CA ASN A 398 27.52 -0.98 -0.38
C ASN A 398 27.37 -2.51 -0.48
N THR A 399 28.42 -3.27 -0.17
CA THR A 399 28.42 -4.74 -0.18
C THR A 399 27.47 -5.29 0.88
N ILE A 400 27.58 -4.77 2.11
CA ILE A 400 26.70 -5.17 3.22
C ILE A 400 25.26 -4.75 2.94
N TYR A 401 25.05 -3.53 2.41
CA TYR A 401 23.73 -3.10 1.96
C TYR A 401 23.13 -4.07 0.92
N TYR A 402 23.92 -4.46 -0.09
CA TYR A 402 23.48 -5.40 -1.12
C TYR A 402 23.12 -6.76 -0.53
N GLU A 403 23.96 -7.34 0.34
CA GLU A 403 23.65 -8.61 1.03
C GLU A 403 22.36 -8.51 1.87
N ASN A 404 22.16 -7.40 2.56
CA ASN A 404 20.94 -7.15 3.32
C ASN A 404 19.71 -7.01 2.40
N ILE A 405 19.83 -6.33 1.25
CA ILE A 405 18.77 -6.28 0.23
C ILE A 405 18.45 -7.69 -0.28
N ARG A 406 19.46 -8.56 -0.51
CA ARG A 406 19.24 -9.95 -0.94
C ARG A 406 18.51 -10.77 0.13
N LYS A 407 18.88 -10.62 1.40
CA LYS A 407 18.17 -11.25 2.54
C LYS A 407 16.72 -10.76 2.62
N PHE A 408 16.50 -9.46 2.47
CA PHE A 408 15.16 -8.85 2.45
C PHE A 408 14.33 -9.31 1.25
N SER A 409 14.93 -9.36 0.05
CA SER A 409 14.28 -9.88 -1.15
C SER A 409 13.83 -11.32 -0.97
N GLY A 410 14.62 -12.15 -0.28
CA GLY A 410 14.23 -13.51 0.08
C GLY A 410 13.06 -13.57 1.07
N TYR A 411 12.98 -12.63 2.01
CA TYR A 411 11.80 -12.48 2.89
C TYR A 411 10.56 -12.06 2.09
N TYR A 412 10.70 -11.06 1.22
CA TYR A 412 9.62 -10.59 0.35
C TYR A 412 9.07 -11.73 -0.51
N GLU A 413 9.94 -12.46 -1.20
CA GLU A 413 9.59 -13.53 -2.11
C GLU A 413 8.92 -14.73 -1.43
N ARG A 414 9.46 -15.17 -0.27
CA ARG A 414 9.08 -16.44 0.36
C ARG A 414 8.09 -16.32 1.49
N GLN A 415 7.90 -15.12 2.05
CA GLN A 415 7.06 -14.91 3.22
C GLN A 415 6.04 -13.82 2.99
N TRP A 416 6.48 -12.61 2.60
CA TRP A 416 5.57 -11.50 2.42
C TRP A 416 4.54 -11.78 1.32
N LEU A 417 4.96 -12.25 0.15
CA LEU A 417 4.03 -12.57 -0.95
C LEU A 417 2.98 -13.61 -0.52
N PHE A 418 3.40 -14.75 0.04
CA PHE A 418 2.49 -15.81 0.45
C PHE A 418 1.54 -15.42 1.59
N GLY A 419 1.94 -14.48 2.45
CA GLY A 419 1.09 -13.97 3.51
C GLY A 419 0.06 -12.94 3.04
N ASN A 420 0.25 -12.35 1.86
CA ASN A 420 -0.46 -11.15 1.45
C ASN A 420 -1.12 -11.23 0.06
N MET A 421 -0.85 -12.27 -0.73
CA MET A 421 -1.32 -12.43 -2.10
C MET A 421 -1.88 -13.84 -2.32
N GLU A 422 -2.72 -14.01 -3.33
CA GLU A 422 -3.16 -15.33 -3.75
C GLU A 422 -2.01 -16.15 -4.36
N LEU A 423 -2.12 -17.48 -4.33
CA LEU A 423 -1.06 -18.37 -4.84
C LEU A 423 -0.72 -18.10 -6.32
N LYS A 424 -1.72 -17.74 -7.13
CA LYS A 424 -1.53 -17.41 -8.54
C LYS A 424 -0.70 -16.13 -8.70
N GLU A 425 -1.09 -15.08 -8.00
CA GLU A 425 -0.41 -13.77 -7.97
C GLU A 425 1.03 -13.90 -7.46
N CYS A 426 1.24 -14.68 -6.39
CA CYS A 426 2.57 -15.00 -5.87
C CYS A 426 3.48 -15.55 -6.96
N ARG A 427 3.01 -16.55 -7.72
CA ARG A 427 3.78 -17.19 -8.79
C ARG A 427 4.03 -16.28 -9.99
N GLU A 428 3.13 -15.33 -10.25
CA GLU A 428 3.31 -14.33 -11.30
C GLU A 428 4.40 -13.34 -10.89
N ILE A 429 4.34 -12.78 -9.67
CA ILE A 429 5.34 -11.84 -9.17
C ILE A 429 6.71 -12.52 -8.98
N GLN A 430 6.76 -13.76 -8.48
CA GLN A 430 8.00 -14.53 -8.36
C GLN A 430 8.71 -14.72 -9.72
N ARG A 431 7.95 -14.98 -10.79
CA ARG A 431 8.54 -15.07 -12.14
C ARG A 431 9.20 -13.76 -12.55
N LEU A 432 8.58 -12.63 -12.23
CA LEU A 432 9.13 -11.29 -12.49
C LEU A 432 10.37 -10.96 -11.66
N MET A 433 10.50 -11.53 -10.45
CA MET A 433 11.71 -11.35 -9.65
C MET A 433 12.96 -11.99 -10.29
N HIS A 434 12.78 -12.99 -11.14
CA HIS A 434 13.85 -13.73 -11.80
C HIS A 434 14.03 -13.40 -13.28
N ASP A 435 13.15 -12.58 -13.88
CA ASP A 435 13.23 -12.14 -15.29
C ASP A 435 13.26 -10.60 -15.39
N GLN A 436 14.41 -10.07 -15.84
CA GLN A 436 14.62 -8.63 -16.00
C GLN A 436 14.20 -8.09 -17.38
N THR A 437 14.11 -8.95 -18.39
CA THR A 437 14.05 -8.50 -19.80
C THR A 437 12.70 -7.86 -20.13
N GLN A 438 11.62 -8.39 -19.56
CA GLN A 438 10.24 -7.97 -19.81
C GLN A 438 9.53 -7.53 -18.53
N LEU A 439 10.29 -7.10 -17.51
CA LEU A 439 9.74 -6.77 -16.19
C LEU A 439 8.64 -5.70 -16.28
N HIS A 440 8.88 -4.60 -17.00
CA HIS A 440 7.92 -3.51 -17.12
C HIS A 440 6.70 -3.93 -17.91
N GLU A 441 6.89 -4.56 -19.06
CA GLU A 441 5.81 -5.02 -19.92
C GLU A 441 4.86 -5.99 -19.18
N ASN A 442 5.42 -6.98 -18.50
CA ASN A 442 4.62 -7.94 -17.75
C ASN A 442 3.96 -7.31 -16.52
N THR A 443 4.64 -6.41 -15.82
CA THR A 443 4.04 -5.64 -14.71
C THR A 443 2.84 -4.81 -15.20
N ILE A 444 2.99 -4.11 -16.32
CA ILE A 444 1.93 -3.34 -16.97
C ILE A 444 0.74 -4.23 -17.31
N PHE A 445 0.99 -5.39 -17.92
CA PHE A 445 -0.06 -6.34 -18.27
C PHE A 445 -0.84 -6.83 -17.04
N LEU A 446 -0.15 -7.18 -15.96
CA LEU A 446 -0.76 -7.66 -14.71
C LEU A 446 -1.59 -6.56 -14.03
N LEU A 447 -1.06 -5.34 -13.94
CA LEU A 447 -1.77 -4.19 -13.38
C LEU A 447 -2.99 -3.81 -14.22
N GLU A 448 -2.87 -3.86 -15.55
CA GLU A 448 -3.99 -3.61 -16.46
C GLU A 448 -5.09 -4.69 -16.32
N LEU A 449 -4.70 -5.97 -16.24
CA LEU A 449 -5.64 -7.07 -16.03
C LEU A 449 -6.38 -6.91 -14.70
N CYS A 450 -5.66 -6.64 -13.61
CA CYS A 450 -6.25 -6.37 -12.30
C CYS A 450 -7.22 -5.18 -12.39
N HIS A 451 -6.77 -4.04 -12.92
CA HIS A 451 -7.57 -2.81 -13.01
C HIS A 451 -8.86 -2.97 -13.83
N ARG A 452 -8.85 -3.80 -14.89
CA ARG A 452 -10.06 -4.07 -15.69
C ARG A 452 -11.16 -4.72 -14.84
N LEU A 453 -10.77 -5.58 -13.90
CA LEU A 453 -11.68 -6.34 -13.04
C LEU A 453 -12.11 -5.56 -11.79
N THR A 454 -11.40 -4.50 -11.41
CA THR A 454 -11.68 -3.71 -10.21
C THR A 454 -12.74 -2.62 -10.41
N GLU A 455 -13.49 -2.32 -9.35
CA GLU A 455 -14.35 -1.13 -9.26
C GLU A 455 -13.52 0.16 -9.14
N LYS A 456 -13.96 1.23 -9.82
CA LYS A 456 -13.21 2.48 -9.99
C LYS A 456 -13.91 3.65 -9.30
N LYS A 457 -13.14 4.52 -8.65
CA LYS A 457 -13.56 5.80 -8.05
C LYS A 457 -14.01 6.80 -9.12
N ILE A 458 -13.24 6.92 -10.19
CA ILE A 458 -13.48 7.83 -11.31
C ILE A 458 -13.07 7.10 -12.60
N TYR A 459 -13.88 7.21 -13.66
CA TYR A 459 -13.51 6.76 -15.01
C TYR A 459 -12.56 7.76 -15.68
N THR A 460 -11.42 8.03 -15.06
CA THR A 460 -10.30 8.70 -15.72
C THR A 460 -9.44 7.65 -16.38
N PHE A 461 -9.44 7.61 -17.71
CA PHE A 461 -8.53 6.76 -18.46
C PHE A 461 -7.08 7.14 -18.14
N PRO A 462 -6.15 6.17 -18.07
CA PRO A 462 -4.72 6.48 -17.97
C PRO A 462 -4.33 7.41 -19.12
N VAL A 463 -3.54 8.44 -18.82
CA VAL A 463 -3.12 9.42 -19.83
C VAL A 463 -2.39 8.69 -20.97
N GLN A 464 -2.82 8.92 -22.20
CA GLN A 464 -2.31 8.23 -23.39
C GLN A 464 -0.97 8.81 -23.83
N PHE A 465 0.09 8.53 -23.08
CA PHE A 465 1.47 8.77 -23.50
C PHE A 465 2.06 7.48 -24.08
N LEU A 466 2.70 7.58 -25.25
CA LEU A 466 3.28 6.42 -25.92
C LEU A 466 4.78 6.31 -25.58
N PRO A 467 5.25 5.14 -25.13
CA PRO A 467 6.67 4.86 -24.97
C PRO A 467 7.28 4.44 -26.32
N GLU A 468 8.61 4.49 -26.43
CA GLU A 468 9.34 3.91 -27.56
C GLU A 468 9.29 2.37 -27.60
N THR A 469 9.16 1.72 -26.44
CA THR A 469 9.00 0.25 -26.30
C THR A 469 7.87 -0.10 -25.34
N SER A 470 7.32 -1.32 -25.45
CA SER A 470 6.32 -1.82 -24.49
C SER A 470 6.87 -1.98 -23.07
N ASN A 471 8.16 -2.23 -22.93
CA ASN A 471 8.89 -2.40 -21.67
C ASN A 471 9.39 -1.05 -21.11
N SER A 472 8.49 -0.24 -20.56
CA SER A 472 8.79 1.13 -20.14
C SER A 472 8.45 1.42 -18.68
N PHE A 473 9.42 1.94 -17.91
CA PHE A 473 9.28 2.24 -16.49
C PHE A 473 8.24 3.31 -16.18
N PHE A 474 8.21 4.43 -16.92
CA PHE A 474 7.23 5.50 -16.63
C PHE A 474 5.78 5.02 -16.79
N ARG A 475 5.51 4.00 -17.62
CA ARG A 475 4.18 3.37 -17.73
C ARG A 475 3.82 2.58 -16.49
N VAL A 476 4.79 1.91 -15.87
CA VAL A 476 4.61 1.23 -14.58
C VAL A 476 4.28 2.26 -13.51
N MET A 477 5.04 3.36 -13.45
CA MET A 477 4.77 4.48 -12.53
C MET A 477 3.37 5.08 -12.73
N ASN A 478 2.94 5.25 -13.98
CA ASN A 478 1.58 5.70 -14.30
C ASN A 478 0.51 4.74 -13.75
N TRP A 479 0.68 3.42 -13.93
CA TRP A 479 -0.22 2.44 -13.34
C TRP A 479 -0.23 2.48 -11.82
N MET A 480 0.93 2.62 -11.17
CA MET A 480 1.01 2.75 -9.71
C MET A 480 0.26 3.99 -9.20
N GLU A 481 0.30 5.09 -9.94
CA GLU A 481 -0.47 6.32 -9.65
C GLU A 481 -1.98 6.11 -9.88
N VAL A 482 -2.38 5.44 -10.96
CA VAL A 482 -3.78 5.08 -11.24
C VAL A 482 -4.37 4.24 -10.11
N PHE A 483 -3.64 3.23 -9.60
CA PHE A 483 -4.12 2.43 -8.46
C PHE A 483 -4.24 3.26 -7.18
N HIS A 484 -3.32 4.19 -6.95
CA HIS A 484 -3.36 5.08 -5.78
C HIS A 484 -4.60 5.99 -5.80
N ILE A 485 -4.88 6.62 -6.95
CA ILE A 485 -5.91 7.66 -7.07
C ILE A 485 -7.29 7.06 -7.40
N ASN A 486 -7.37 6.08 -8.31
CA ASN A 486 -8.61 5.69 -8.99
C ASN A 486 -9.25 4.40 -8.48
N VAL A 487 -8.56 3.56 -7.69
CA VAL A 487 -9.09 2.26 -7.25
C VAL A 487 -9.71 2.34 -5.84
N PHE A 488 -10.87 1.70 -5.64
CA PHE A 488 -11.52 1.58 -4.33
C PHE A 488 -10.92 0.46 -3.48
N GLY A 489 -10.79 -0.73 -4.06
CA GLY A 489 -10.46 -1.95 -3.33
C GLY A 489 -9.06 -1.94 -2.71
N GLU A 490 -8.99 -2.36 -1.45
CA GLU A 490 -7.76 -2.33 -0.66
C GLU A 490 -6.81 -3.47 -1.03
N GLU A 491 -7.34 -4.64 -1.40
CA GLU A 491 -6.53 -5.77 -1.86
C GLU A 491 -5.87 -5.46 -3.21
N GLU A 492 -6.57 -4.78 -4.11
CA GLU A 492 -6.01 -4.39 -5.42
C GLU A 492 -4.96 -3.29 -5.29
N LYS A 493 -5.11 -2.37 -4.32
CA LYS A 493 -4.03 -1.43 -3.96
C LYS A 493 -2.84 -2.16 -3.36
N LYS A 494 -3.07 -3.17 -2.51
CA LYS A 494 -2.02 -4.02 -1.92
C LYS A 494 -1.28 -4.79 -3.02
N TYR A 495 -2.01 -5.32 -4.01
CA TYR A 495 -1.46 -5.95 -5.20
C TYR A 495 -0.55 -4.99 -5.99
N ALA A 496 -1.01 -3.77 -6.27
CA ALA A 496 -0.19 -2.76 -6.92
C ALA A 496 1.05 -2.37 -6.08
N TYR A 497 0.91 -2.35 -4.75
CA TYR A 497 2.01 -2.05 -3.84
C TYR A 497 3.11 -3.13 -3.85
N ALA A 498 2.77 -4.40 -4.11
CA ALA A 498 3.80 -5.45 -4.29
C ALA A 498 4.80 -5.09 -5.40
N PHE A 499 4.33 -4.52 -6.51
CA PHE A 499 5.23 -4.04 -7.55
C PHE A 499 6.08 -2.86 -7.09
N ARG A 500 5.59 -1.98 -6.21
CA ARG A 500 6.42 -0.90 -5.64
C ARG A 500 7.59 -1.45 -4.84
N ILE A 501 7.34 -2.50 -4.05
CA ILE A 501 8.39 -3.20 -3.29
C ILE A 501 9.41 -3.83 -4.26
N LEU A 502 8.94 -4.56 -5.27
CA LEU A 502 9.80 -5.19 -6.28
C LEU A 502 10.72 -4.17 -6.98
N TYR A 503 10.16 -3.06 -7.44
CA TYR A 503 10.93 -2.04 -8.14
C TYR A 503 11.91 -1.32 -7.21
N THR A 504 11.50 -1.05 -5.96
CA THR A 504 12.40 -0.46 -4.96
C THR A 504 13.57 -1.39 -4.65
N ILE A 505 13.35 -2.71 -4.56
CA ILE A 505 14.42 -3.71 -4.41
C ILE A 505 15.38 -3.63 -5.61
N ARG A 506 14.86 -3.73 -6.84
CA ARG A 506 15.68 -3.72 -8.07
C ARG A 506 16.51 -2.46 -8.23
N LEU A 507 15.90 -1.29 -8.07
CA LEU A 507 16.60 -0.01 -8.22
C LEU A 507 17.69 0.17 -7.15
N ASN A 508 17.43 -0.27 -5.91
CA ASN A 508 18.46 -0.21 -4.87
C ASN A 508 19.57 -1.24 -5.08
N GLU A 509 19.29 -2.44 -5.62
CA GLU A 509 20.35 -3.38 -6.02
C GLU A 509 21.30 -2.76 -7.04
N PHE A 510 20.79 -2.09 -8.09
CA PHE A 510 21.65 -1.41 -9.08
C PHE A 510 22.54 -0.34 -8.44
N ILE A 511 22.00 0.47 -7.52
CA ILE A 511 22.80 1.47 -6.82
C ILE A 511 23.90 0.83 -5.97
N ARG A 512 23.60 -0.25 -5.24
CA ARG A 512 24.59 -0.90 -4.37
C ARG A 512 25.67 -1.65 -5.15
N LEU A 513 25.34 -2.14 -6.34
CA LEU A 513 26.29 -2.74 -7.26
C LEU A 513 27.01 -1.70 -8.14
N GLU A 514 26.70 -0.42 -7.99
CA GLU A 514 27.23 0.69 -8.80
C GLU A 514 26.97 0.52 -10.32
N GLN A 515 25.90 -0.21 -10.65
CA GLN A 515 25.41 -0.52 -11.98
C GLN A 515 24.54 0.62 -12.53
N TYR A 516 25.16 1.78 -12.76
CA TYR A 516 24.45 3.00 -13.15
C TYR A 516 23.95 2.99 -14.61
N ASP A 517 24.56 2.20 -15.49
CA ASP A 517 24.07 1.98 -16.85
C ASP A 517 22.75 1.22 -16.81
N GLU A 518 22.71 0.12 -16.05
CA GLU A 518 21.51 -0.68 -15.82
C GLU A 518 20.41 0.13 -15.14
N LEU A 519 20.75 0.99 -14.18
CA LEU A 519 19.79 1.90 -13.53
C LEU A 519 19.09 2.83 -14.54
N VAL A 520 19.85 3.47 -15.44
CA VAL A 520 19.29 4.41 -16.43
C VAL A 520 18.55 3.69 -17.54
N ASN A 521 19.06 2.55 -18.01
CA ASN A 521 18.38 1.72 -19.00
C ASN A 521 17.07 1.15 -18.45
N PHE A 522 17.04 0.74 -17.18
CA PHE A 522 15.83 0.31 -16.50
C PHE A 522 14.79 1.43 -16.41
N MET A 523 15.19 2.69 -16.19
CA MET A 523 14.26 3.82 -16.24
C MET A 523 13.85 4.19 -17.67
N GLY A 524 14.64 3.86 -18.68
CA GLY A 524 14.40 4.23 -20.08
C GLY A 524 14.39 5.75 -20.29
N GLY A 525 15.19 6.49 -19.52
CA GLY A 525 15.29 7.96 -19.63
C GLY A 525 14.15 8.77 -19.00
N TYR A 526 13.12 8.12 -18.43
CA TYR A 526 11.94 8.78 -17.87
C TYR A 526 11.42 8.12 -16.60
N ILE A 527 11.07 8.92 -15.60
CA ILE A 527 10.37 8.54 -14.38
C ILE A 527 8.84 8.74 -14.53
N TRP A 528 8.43 9.93 -14.99
CA TRP A 528 7.05 10.37 -15.17
C TRP A 528 6.69 10.63 -16.64
N ALA A 529 7.66 10.98 -17.49
CA ALA A 529 7.44 11.37 -18.89
C ALA A 529 6.36 12.47 -19.02
N GLY A 530 5.26 12.19 -19.72
CA GLY A 530 4.15 13.13 -19.88
C GLY A 530 3.42 13.47 -18.57
N ASN A 531 3.46 12.59 -17.56
CA ASN A 531 2.90 12.88 -16.24
C ASN A 531 3.70 13.94 -15.46
N PHE A 532 4.84 14.39 -15.98
CA PHE A 532 5.62 15.51 -15.45
C PHE A 532 5.06 16.89 -15.84
N GLN A 533 4.09 16.96 -16.77
CA GLN A 533 3.38 18.20 -17.08
C GLN A 533 2.65 18.75 -15.83
N ASN A 534 2.55 20.07 -15.72
CA ASN A 534 1.93 20.79 -14.60
C ASN A 534 2.64 20.68 -13.24
N PHE A 535 3.87 20.15 -13.18
CA PHE A 535 4.69 20.24 -11.97
C PHE A 535 5.03 21.70 -11.61
N LEU A 536 5.25 22.51 -12.65
CA LEU A 536 5.46 23.94 -12.60
C LEU A 536 4.30 24.66 -13.31
N PRO A 537 3.96 25.90 -12.90
CA PRO A 537 2.90 26.67 -13.57
C PRO A 537 3.29 27.04 -15.01
N TYR A 538 2.29 27.16 -15.89
CA TYR A 538 2.43 27.68 -17.26
C TYR A 538 2.96 29.10 -17.30
N VAL A 539 3.66 29.44 -18.38
CA VAL A 539 4.12 30.81 -18.63
C VAL A 539 2.96 31.70 -19.05
N GLY A 540 2.34 32.41 -18.10
CA GLY A 540 1.48 33.58 -18.37
C GLY A 540 0.52 33.43 -19.56
N ARG A 541 0.77 34.21 -20.62
CA ARG A 541 -0.05 34.25 -21.85
C ARG A 541 0.34 33.22 -22.93
N SER A 542 1.37 32.40 -22.71
CA SER A 542 1.81 31.38 -23.66
C SER A 542 1.30 29.99 -23.28
N LEU A 543 1.42 29.04 -24.21
CA LEU A 543 1.07 27.64 -24.00
C LEU A 543 2.25 26.81 -23.45
N ILE A 544 3.37 27.46 -23.11
CA ILE A 544 4.56 26.78 -22.57
C ILE A 544 4.33 26.33 -21.11
N ASP A 545 4.30 25.01 -20.92
CA ASP A 545 4.43 24.37 -19.61
C ASP A 545 5.91 24.40 -19.19
N ARG A 546 6.22 25.09 -18.08
CA ARG A 546 7.59 25.19 -17.55
C ARG A 546 8.17 23.85 -17.12
N SER A 547 7.36 22.82 -16.92
CA SER A 547 7.82 21.48 -16.54
C SER A 547 8.40 20.73 -17.73
N ARG A 548 7.77 20.88 -18.91
CA ARG A 548 8.12 20.14 -20.12
C ARG A 548 7.61 20.84 -21.38
N PHE A 549 8.50 21.12 -22.32
CA PHE A 549 8.18 21.82 -23.58
C PHE A 549 9.11 21.41 -24.74
N ILE A 550 8.74 21.79 -25.97
CA ILE A 550 9.48 21.50 -27.19
C ILE A 550 10.35 22.70 -27.58
N LEU A 551 11.62 22.47 -27.90
CA LEU A 551 12.53 23.52 -28.40
C LEU A 551 13.42 22.97 -29.53
N PRO A 552 13.78 23.75 -30.57
CA PRO A 552 14.71 23.29 -31.59
C PRO A 552 16.07 22.95 -30.98
N THR A 553 16.73 21.90 -31.44
CA THR A 553 18.05 21.50 -30.91
C THR A 553 19.07 22.61 -31.05
N VAL A 554 19.10 23.27 -32.20
CA VAL A 554 20.01 24.39 -32.47
C VAL A 554 19.74 25.58 -31.55
N CYS A 555 18.47 25.95 -31.37
CA CYS A 555 18.08 27.00 -30.44
C CYS A 555 18.47 26.64 -28.99
N THR A 556 18.26 25.39 -28.59
CA THR A 556 18.65 24.85 -27.29
C THR A 556 20.16 24.96 -27.08
N PHE A 557 20.95 24.48 -28.04
CA PHE A 557 22.41 24.53 -27.99
C PHE A 557 22.93 25.97 -27.93
N ASN A 558 22.43 26.84 -28.81
CA ASN A 558 22.81 28.25 -28.86
C ASN A 558 22.48 28.98 -27.56
N THR A 559 21.32 28.71 -26.96
CA THR A 559 20.92 29.30 -25.67
C THR A 559 21.87 28.87 -24.56
N ILE A 560 22.21 27.58 -24.49
CA ILE A 560 23.17 27.05 -23.51
C ILE A 560 24.57 27.65 -23.73
N ALA A 561 25.06 27.62 -24.97
CA ALA A 561 26.34 28.15 -25.36
C ALA A 561 26.50 29.65 -25.01
N LYS A 562 25.52 30.49 -25.38
CA LYS A 562 25.52 31.93 -25.07
C LYS A 562 25.45 32.19 -23.57
N ALA A 563 24.68 31.38 -22.82
CA ALA A 563 24.55 31.55 -21.37
C ALA A 563 25.87 31.25 -20.62
N LEU A 564 26.58 30.21 -21.04
CA LEU A 564 27.84 29.80 -20.41
C LEU A 564 29.03 30.64 -20.88
N TYR A 565 29.12 30.84 -22.20
CA TYR A 565 30.29 31.38 -22.89
C TYR A 565 29.92 32.56 -23.79
N PRO A 566 29.41 33.68 -23.23
CA PRO A 566 28.91 34.81 -24.01
C PRO A 566 29.98 35.46 -24.91
N ASN A 567 31.26 35.30 -24.56
CA ASN A 567 32.38 35.88 -25.30
C ASN A 567 32.97 34.91 -26.35
N LYS A 568 32.45 33.68 -26.45
CA LYS A 568 32.94 32.66 -27.40
C LYS A 568 31.91 32.46 -28.52
N ASN A 569 32.38 32.38 -29.76
CA ASN A 569 31.51 32.17 -30.92
C ASN A 569 31.37 30.66 -31.23
N ILE A 570 30.75 29.93 -30.29
CA ILE A 570 30.61 28.46 -30.35
C ILE A 570 29.25 27.98 -30.87
N GLY A 571 28.27 28.88 -31.00
CA GLY A 571 26.91 28.54 -31.43
C GLY A 571 26.80 28.30 -32.94
N PHE A 572 25.71 27.67 -33.35
CA PHE A 572 25.29 27.56 -34.74
C PHE A 572 24.88 28.93 -35.28
N VAL A 573 25.17 29.18 -36.56
CA VAL A 573 24.59 30.29 -37.31
C VAL A 573 23.13 29.93 -37.61
N GLU A 574 22.19 30.70 -37.06
CA GLU A 574 20.77 30.51 -37.34
C GLU A 574 20.48 30.87 -38.80
N SER A 575 20.10 29.86 -39.58
CA SER A 575 19.75 29.98 -41.00
C SER A 575 18.29 29.56 -41.21
N ALA A 576 17.70 29.93 -42.34
CA ALA A 576 16.36 29.49 -42.72
C ALA A 576 16.32 28.01 -43.20
N GLU A 577 17.40 27.25 -43.00
CA GLU A 577 17.50 25.87 -43.43
C GLU A 577 16.59 24.95 -42.60
N SER A 578 15.94 24.00 -43.28
CA SER A 578 15.07 23.01 -42.64
C SER A 578 15.85 21.93 -41.89
N GLN A 579 17.15 21.76 -42.16
CA GLN A 579 17.97 20.70 -41.59
C GLN A 579 19.37 21.22 -41.30
N TYR A 580 19.83 21.02 -40.06
CA TYR A 580 21.18 21.39 -39.62
C TYR A 580 22.10 20.17 -39.60
N TYR A 581 23.38 20.42 -39.84
CA TYR A 581 24.45 19.42 -39.76
C TYR A 581 25.56 19.95 -38.83
N VAL A 582 26.20 19.05 -38.10
CA VAL A 582 27.38 19.34 -37.28
C VAL A 582 28.65 18.86 -37.97
N ALA A 583 29.72 19.63 -37.83
CA ALA A 583 31.07 19.14 -38.17
C ALA A 583 31.70 18.50 -36.92
N GLU A 584 32.66 17.61 -37.14
CA GLU A 584 33.53 17.13 -36.06
C GLU A 584 34.23 18.31 -35.37
N ILE A 585 34.28 18.27 -34.04
CA ILE A 585 35.06 19.21 -33.26
C ILE A 585 36.52 18.74 -33.37
N LEU A 586 37.42 19.61 -33.82
CA LEU A 586 38.83 19.24 -33.98
C LEU A 586 39.54 19.15 -32.62
N LYS A 587 40.57 18.30 -32.49
CA LYS A 587 41.33 18.15 -31.23
C LYS A 587 42.08 19.43 -30.84
N GLN A 588 42.54 20.21 -31.82
CA GLN A 588 43.21 21.50 -31.62
C GLN A 588 42.26 22.71 -31.45
N ASP A 589 40.94 22.50 -31.39
CA ASP A 589 39.98 23.58 -31.20
C ASP A 589 40.08 24.16 -29.78
N GLU A 590 40.44 25.44 -29.65
CA GLU A 590 40.59 26.13 -28.36
C GLU A 590 39.28 26.16 -27.54
N ASP A 591 38.13 26.05 -28.23
CA ASP A 591 36.81 26.01 -27.62
C ASP A 591 36.25 24.59 -27.45
N ARG A 592 37.06 23.54 -27.70
CA ARG A 592 36.64 22.14 -27.65
C ARG A 592 35.92 21.78 -26.35
N LYS A 593 36.54 22.02 -25.18
CA LYS A 593 35.92 21.71 -23.87
C LYS A 593 34.61 22.49 -23.67
N ALA A 594 34.55 23.74 -24.12
CA ALA A 594 33.34 24.57 -24.04
C ALA A 594 32.18 23.98 -24.86
N LYS A 595 32.46 23.55 -26.10
CA LYS A 595 31.49 22.88 -26.98
C LYS A 595 31.01 21.55 -26.41
N ILE A 596 31.92 20.73 -25.88
CA ILE A 596 31.57 19.45 -25.24
C ILE A 596 30.64 19.67 -24.03
N VAL A 597 30.97 20.62 -23.14
CA VAL A 597 30.13 20.94 -21.97
C VAL A 597 28.76 21.47 -22.38
N SER A 598 28.66 22.27 -23.45
CA SER A 598 27.37 22.72 -23.99
C SER A 598 26.51 21.55 -24.48
N TRP A 599 27.10 20.55 -25.14
CA TRP A 599 26.40 19.33 -25.54
C TRP A 599 26.02 18.44 -24.35
N VAL A 600 26.86 18.34 -23.31
CA VAL A 600 26.54 17.62 -22.07
C VAL A 600 25.32 18.23 -21.40
N LEU A 601 25.25 19.56 -21.25
CA LEU A 601 24.11 20.23 -20.65
C LEU A 601 22.84 20.13 -21.50
N LEU A 602 22.97 20.17 -22.82
CA LEU A 602 21.86 19.89 -23.72
C LEU A 602 21.31 18.48 -23.48
N GLY A 603 22.18 17.48 -23.43
CA GLY A 603 21.82 16.09 -23.11
C GLY A 603 21.20 15.94 -21.71
N LEU A 604 21.68 16.67 -20.71
CA LEU A 604 21.14 16.65 -19.35
C LEU A 604 19.71 17.22 -19.25
N LEU A 605 19.39 18.24 -20.03
CA LEU A 605 18.10 18.95 -19.92
C LEU A 605 17.06 18.48 -20.93
N SER A 606 17.42 17.61 -21.87
CA SER A 606 16.56 17.23 -22.99
C SER A 606 16.47 15.72 -23.19
N ASN A 607 15.36 15.24 -23.77
CA ASN A 607 15.23 13.92 -24.36
C ASN A 607 14.69 14.04 -25.79
N THR A 608 14.79 12.97 -26.56
CA THR A 608 14.26 12.88 -27.92
C THR A 608 12.79 12.47 -27.91
N TYR A 609 12.09 12.72 -29.02
CA TYR A 609 10.71 12.28 -29.19
C TYR A 609 10.38 12.11 -30.67
N GLN A 610 9.28 11.40 -30.94
CA GLN A 610 8.69 11.25 -32.26
C GLN A 610 7.20 11.58 -32.21
N ILE A 611 6.64 11.92 -33.38
CA ILE A 611 5.20 12.06 -33.55
C ILE A 611 4.74 10.95 -34.49
N ASN A 612 3.79 10.14 -34.04
CA ASN A 612 3.23 9.07 -34.87
C ASN A 612 2.22 9.63 -35.90
N PRO A 613 1.77 8.85 -36.90
CA PRO A 613 0.79 9.30 -37.90
C PRO A 613 -0.55 9.78 -37.32
N SER A 614 -0.87 9.37 -36.09
CA SER A 614 -2.06 9.79 -35.35
C SER A 614 -1.83 11.08 -34.53
N TYR A 615 -0.69 11.75 -34.72
CA TYR A 615 -0.29 12.97 -34.01
C TYR A 615 -0.11 12.79 -32.50
N GLN A 616 0.23 11.59 -32.04
CA GLN A 616 0.59 11.34 -30.65
C GLN A 616 2.10 11.36 -30.46
N THR A 617 2.53 11.95 -29.35
CA THR A 617 3.94 11.99 -28.95
C THR A 617 4.40 10.63 -28.43
N ILE A 618 5.45 10.11 -29.04
CA ILE A 618 6.23 8.95 -28.59
C ILE A 618 7.48 9.49 -27.89
N TYR A 619 7.62 9.19 -26.60
CA TYR A 619 8.80 9.54 -25.82
C TYR A 619 9.92 8.54 -26.10
N THR A 620 11.08 9.04 -26.54
CA THR A 620 12.24 8.22 -26.89
C THR A 620 13.45 8.60 -26.05
N TYR A 621 14.35 7.64 -25.82
CA TYR A 621 15.61 7.86 -25.12
C TYR A 621 16.75 7.15 -25.85
N GLU A 622 16.56 5.89 -26.24
CA GLU A 622 17.62 5.09 -26.89
C GLU A 622 17.49 5.07 -28.42
N MET A 623 16.26 4.99 -28.96
CA MET A 623 16.06 4.75 -30.40
C MET A 623 16.48 5.92 -31.28
N ILE A 624 16.42 7.15 -30.74
CA ILE A 624 16.72 8.37 -31.48
C ILE A 624 17.83 9.12 -30.76
N ARG A 625 18.93 9.33 -31.48
CA ARG A 625 20.05 10.15 -31.04
C ARG A 625 19.82 11.61 -31.38
N VAL A 626 20.42 12.51 -30.60
CA VAL A 626 20.38 13.97 -30.89
C VAL A 626 21.11 14.28 -32.20
N ILE A 627 22.23 13.60 -32.45
CA ILE A 627 23.01 13.67 -33.68
C ILE A 627 22.95 12.31 -34.37
N PHE A 628 22.50 12.31 -35.62
CA PHE A 628 22.47 11.13 -36.47
C PHE A 628 23.86 10.84 -37.06
N SER A 629 24.11 9.60 -37.48
CA SER A 629 25.40 9.18 -38.03
C SER A 629 25.76 9.76 -39.39
N ASN A 630 24.84 10.47 -40.03
CA ASN A 630 25.13 11.34 -41.17
C ASN A 630 25.42 12.79 -40.76
N HIS A 631 25.73 13.01 -39.47
CA HIS A 631 25.93 14.30 -38.81
C HIS A 631 24.72 15.26 -38.85
N ALA A 632 23.54 14.78 -39.23
CA ALA A 632 22.33 15.58 -39.14
C ALA A 632 21.93 15.79 -37.67
N VAL A 633 21.51 17.00 -37.33
CA VAL A 633 21.01 17.34 -36.00
C VAL A 633 19.50 17.13 -35.96
N LEU A 634 19.00 16.44 -34.93
CA LEU A 634 17.56 16.31 -34.71
C LEU A 634 16.91 17.70 -34.63
N GLN A 635 15.77 17.91 -35.30
CA GLN A 635 15.20 19.25 -35.39
C GLN A 635 14.73 19.81 -34.03
N ASN A 636 14.00 19.01 -33.24
CA ASN A 636 13.39 19.44 -31.99
C ASN A 636 13.69 18.45 -30.86
N LEU A 637 13.74 18.97 -29.63
CA LEU A 637 13.94 18.21 -28.40
C LEU A 637 12.81 18.47 -27.40
N HIS A 638 12.61 17.51 -26.50
CA HIS A 638 11.76 17.65 -25.33
C HIS A 638 12.61 18.11 -24.13
N ILE A 639 12.48 19.38 -23.75
CA ILE A 639 13.18 19.97 -22.59
C ILE A 639 12.38 19.70 -21.33
N SER A 640 13.01 19.23 -20.25
CA SER A 640 12.36 18.89 -18.97
C SER A 640 13.35 18.86 -17.80
N LEU A 641 12.91 19.27 -16.60
CA LEU A 641 13.70 19.14 -15.36
C LEU A 641 13.80 17.69 -14.87
N GLU A 642 12.87 16.82 -15.25
CA GLU A 642 12.97 15.37 -14.99
C GLU A 642 14.23 14.77 -15.63
N ASN A 643 14.58 15.22 -16.84
CA ASN A 643 15.76 14.74 -17.56
C ASN A 643 17.04 15.03 -16.78
N TYR A 644 17.08 16.14 -16.04
CA TYR A 644 18.21 16.50 -15.20
C TYR A 644 18.41 15.48 -14.07
N ILE A 645 17.32 15.01 -13.44
CA ILE A 645 17.36 13.97 -12.41
C ILE A 645 17.92 12.67 -12.99
N VAL A 646 17.33 12.19 -14.09
CA VAL A 646 17.71 10.90 -14.70
C VAL A 646 19.13 10.96 -15.25
N GLY A 647 19.51 12.05 -15.91
CA GLY A 647 20.84 12.25 -16.47
C GLY A 647 21.94 12.35 -15.41
N LEU A 648 21.66 12.94 -14.24
CA LEU A 648 22.62 12.96 -13.12
C LEU A 648 22.87 11.57 -12.53
N CYS A 649 21.91 10.64 -12.61
CA CYS A 649 22.11 9.26 -12.14
C CYS A 649 23.25 8.57 -12.90
N ASN A 650 23.41 8.86 -14.20
CA ASN A 650 24.51 8.36 -15.02
C ASN A 650 24.86 9.33 -16.17
N LEU A 651 25.83 10.21 -15.93
CA LEU A 651 26.32 11.16 -16.93
C LEU A 651 27.04 10.50 -18.11
N LYS A 652 27.62 9.30 -17.96
CA LYS A 652 28.32 8.59 -19.04
C LYS A 652 27.35 8.20 -20.16
N SER A 653 26.10 7.90 -19.82
CA SER A 653 25.03 7.57 -20.79
C SER A 653 24.75 8.68 -21.82
N LEU A 654 25.09 9.94 -21.50
CA LEU A 654 24.91 11.07 -22.40
C LEU A 654 25.78 10.98 -23.66
N TYR A 655 26.89 10.24 -23.61
CA TYR A 655 27.75 9.98 -24.76
C TYR A 655 26.93 9.37 -25.91
N PHE A 656 26.16 8.33 -25.61
CA PHE A 656 25.36 7.60 -26.59
C PHE A 656 24.10 8.37 -26.99
N LYS A 657 23.44 9.00 -26.02
CA LYS A 657 22.23 9.79 -26.24
C LYS A 657 22.46 10.97 -27.21
N VAL A 658 23.51 11.75 -26.97
CA VAL A 658 23.85 12.88 -27.84
C VAL A 658 24.55 12.42 -29.11
N ASN A 659 25.23 11.27 -29.05
CA ASN A 659 26.12 10.74 -30.07
C ASN A 659 27.41 11.56 -30.19
N MET A 660 28.11 11.69 -29.07
CA MET A 660 29.35 12.47 -28.96
C MET A 660 30.47 11.92 -29.88
N GLY A 661 30.46 10.63 -30.19
CA GLY A 661 31.42 10.02 -31.12
C GLY A 661 31.37 10.65 -32.52
N ASP A 662 30.16 10.94 -33.02
CA ASP A 662 29.98 11.59 -34.34
C ASP A 662 30.30 13.11 -34.31
N LEU A 663 30.71 13.64 -33.16
CA LEU A 663 31.34 14.96 -33.01
C LEU A 663 32.87 14.88 -32.96
N GLY A 664 33.46 13.70 -33.15
CA GLY A 664 34.91 13.48 -33.05
C GLY A 664 35.43 13.50 -31.61
N ILE A 665 34.60 13.14 -30.64
CA ILE A 665 34.96 13.04 -29.21
C ILE A 665 35.14 11.56 -28.85
N ASP A 666 36.33 11.20 -28.41
CA ASP A 666 36.63 9.83 -27.99
C ASP A 666 35.95 9.51 -26.65
N LEU A 667 35.56 8.26 -26.40
CA LEU A 667 34.85 7.87 -25.17
C LEU A 667 35.68 8.19 -23.92
N GLU A 668 37.00 7.88 -23.93
CA GLU A 668 37.91 8.18 -22.81
C GLU A 668 37.98 9.70 -22.52
N GLU A 669 38.00 10.54 -23.56
CA GLU A 669 37.97 11.99 -23.41
C GLU A 669 36.68 12.46 -22.74
N PHE A 670 35.55 11.92 -23.19
CA PHE A 670 34.25 12.24 -22.63
C PHE A 670 34.13 11.80 -21.17
N GLU A 671 34.61 10.60 -20.84
CA GLU A 671 34.60 10.07 -19.49
C GLU A 671 35.41 10.94 -18.54
N MET A 672 36.61 11.39 -18.91
CA MET A 672 37.41 12.31 -18.09
C MET A 672 36.65 13.60 -17.76
N ILE A 673 35.96 14.20 -18.75
CA ILE A 673 35.18 15.43 -18.55
C ILE A 673 34.00 15.16 -17.61
N VAL A 674 33.29 14.06 -17.80
CA VAL A 674 32.14 13.70 -16.97
C VAL A 674 32.57 13.34 -15.54
N GLU A 675 33.67 12.63 -15.35
CA GLU A 675 34.20 12.28 -14.02
C GLU A 675 34.57 13.53 -13.21
N GLU A 676 35.12 14.56 -13.86
CA GLU A 676 35.36 15.87 -13.24
C GLU A 676 34.06 16.50 -12.72
N ILE A 677 32.97 16.40 -13.49
CA ILE A 677 31.64 16.87 -13.08
C ILE A 677 31.10 16.00 -11.94
N GLN A 678 31.27 14.67 -12.01
CA GLN A 678 30.78 13.75 -10.99
C GLN A 678 31.43 14.01 -9.63
N GLU A 679 32.76 14.12 -9.59
CA GLU A 679 33.50 14.39 -8.35
C GLU A 679 33.13 15.76 -7.77
N SER A 680 32.98 16.78 -8.61
CA SER A 680 32.60 18.12 -8.17
C SER A 680 31.17 18.20 -7.62
N ASN A 681 30.30 17.22 -7.92
CA ASN A 681 28.88 17.20 -7.57
C ASN A 681 28.46 15.91 -6.85
N LYS A 682 29.40 15.21 -6.20
CA LYS A 682 29.20 13.87 -5.62
C LYS A 682 27.99 13.76 -4.68
N GLU A 683 27.86 14.70 -3.74
CA GLU A 683 26.74 14.71 -2.77
C GLU A 683 25.38 14.85 -3.46
N MET A 684 25.30 15.74 -4.46
CA MET A 684 24.09 15.96 -5.25
C MET A 684 23.72 14.69 -6.02
N ILE A 685 24.68 14.08 -6.71
CA ILE A 685 24.46 12.87 -7.51
C ILE A 685 24.03 11.69 -6.61
N ILE A 686 24.67 11.49 -5.46
CA ILE A 686 24.28 10.45 -4.49
C ILE A 686 22.84 10.71 -4.00
N ALA A 687 22.47 11.95 -3.73
CA ALA A 687 21.12 12.30 -3.30
C ALA A 687 20.07 12.01 -4.38
N TYR A 688 20.31 12.40 -5.64
CA TYR A 688 19.39 12.10 -6.75
C TYR A 688 19.29 10.61 -7.06
N ARG A 689 20.39 9.85 -6.92
CA ARG A 689 20.36 8.38 -7.01
C ARG A 689 19.47 7.77 -5.93
N LYS A 690 19.64 8.18 -4.66
CA LYS A 690 18.78 7.75 -3.53
C LYS A 690 17.31 8.12 -3.76
N PHE A 691 17.05 9.29 -4.34
CA PHE A 691 15.71 9.71 -4.72
C PHE A 691 15.12 8.78 -5.79
N ALA A 692 15.87 8.55 -6.89
CA ALA A 692 15.42 7.79 -8.04
C ALA A 692 15.30 6.28 -7.79
N SER A 693 15.85 5.74 -6.68
CA SER A 693 15.73 4.31 -6.36
C SER A 693 14.57 3.93 -5.45
N ASN A 694 13.81 4.90 -4.95
CA ASN A 694 12.73 4.65 -4.00
C ASN A 694 11.39 5.06 -4.60
N VAL A 695 10.57 4.07 -5.00
CA VAL A 695 9.32 4.31 -5.76
C VAL A 695 8.33 5.15 -4.97
N ASP A 696 8.13 4.85 -3.67
CA ASP A 696 7.23 5.63 -2.81
C ASP A 696 7.67 7.10 -2.69
N ILE A 697 8.98 7.34 -2.66
CA ILE A 697 9.58 8.68 -2.58
C ILE A 697 9.32 9.46 -3.87
N ILE A 698 9.52 8.83 -5.03
CA ILE A 698 9.21 9.40 -6.34
C ILE A 698 7.73 9.80 -6.42
N MET A 699 6.84 8.93 -5.94
CA MET A 699 5.39 9.19 -5.95
C MET A 699 5.00 10.34 -5.02
N GLU A 700 5.50 10.36 -3.77
CA GLU A 700 5.18 11.40 -2.80
C GLU A 700 5.73 12.77 -3.22
N PHE A 701 6.86 12.82 -3.93
CA PHE A 701 7.47 14.07 -4.38
C PHE A 701 6.56 14.91 -5.28
N LYS A 702 5.75 14.25 -6.14
CA LYS A 702 4.78 14.94 -7.01
C LYS A 702 3.74 15.70 -6.19
N GLU A 703 3.21 15.08 -5.13
CA GLU A 703 2.24 15.73 -4.26
C GLU A 703 2.89 16.78 -3.34
N TYR A 704 4.12 16.52 -2.89
CA TYR A 704 4.89 17.51 -2.14
C TYR A 704 5.10 18.81 -2.93
N CYS A 705 5.42 18.70 -4.23
CA CYS A 705 5.56 19.85 -5.11
C CYS A 705 4.23 20.55 -5.38
N SER A 706 3.13 19.81 -5.59
CA SER A 706 1.82 20.39 -5.90
C SER A 706 1.28 21.28 -4.77
N LYS A 707 1.56 20.92 -3.50
CA LYS A 707 1.22 21.71 -2.31
C LYS A 707 2.08 22.96 -2.11
N ARG A 708 3.22 23.07 -2.80
CA ARG A 708 4.24 24.12 -2.60
C ARG A 708 4.64 24.82 -3.90
N ARG A 709 3.69 24.95 -4.84
CA ARG A 709 3.92 25.51 -6.19
C ARG A 709 3.65 27.01 -6.33
N GLU A 710 3.16 27.68 -5.29
CA GLU A 710 2.75 29.09 -5.38
C GLU A 710 3.95 30.03 -5.53
N ILE A 711 3.89 30.90 -6.54
CA ILE A 711 4.81 32.02 -6.74
C ILE A 711 4.16 33.25 -6.11
N LYS A 712 4.77 33.85 -5.08
CA LYS A 712 4.24 35.09 -4.49
C LYS A 712 4.43 36.25 -5.49
N GLU A 713 3.34 36.68 -6.12
CA GLU A 713 3.33 37.55 -7.32
C GLU A 713 3.61 39.05 -7.10
N SER A 714 3.72 39.54 -5.86
CA SER A 714 3.79 40.98 -5.58
C SER A 714 5.19 41.58 -5.84
N GLY A 715 5.66 41.61 -7.09
CA GLY A 715 6.85 42.39 -7.48
C GLY A 715 7.58 41.99 -8.78
N LEU A 716 7.40 40.76 -9.30
CA LEU A 716 8.13 40.28 -10.47
C LEU A 716 7.48 40.76 -11.79
N LYS A 717 8.20 41.59 -12.55
CA LYS A 717 7.70 42.20 -13.80
C LYS A 717 8.08 41.44 -15.07
N ASP A 718 9.08 40.56 -15.02
CA ASP A 718 9.64 39.86 -16.19
C ASP A 718 9.31 38.35 -16.19
N ASP A 719 8.93 37.79 -17.34
CA ASP A 719 8.53 36.38 -17.49
C ASP A 719 9.73 35.42 -17.35
N LEU A 720 10.94 35.88 -17.70
CA LEU A 720 12.18 35.15 -17.45
C LEU A 720 12.46 35.05 -15.94
N GLU A 721 12.37 36.14 -15.18
CA GLU A 721 12.54 36.13 -13.72
C GLU A 721 11.49 35.26 -13.01
N ARG A 722 10.24 35.26 -13.50
CA ARG A 722 9.18 34.37 -13.01
C ARG A 722 9.49 32.91 -13.29
N SER A 723 9.99 32.60 -14.48
CA SER A 723 10.38 31.24 -14.84
C SER A 723 11.57 30.75 -14.02
N GLU A 724 12.58 31.60 -13.81
CA GLU A 724 13.71 31.30 -12.92
C GLU A 724 13.25 31.06 -11.48
N THR A 725 12.31 31.87 -10.98
CA THR A 725 11.74 31.71 -9.64
C THR A 725 10.97 30.39 -9.52
N ALA A 726 10.17 30.01 -10.52
CA ALA A 726 9.44 28.75 -10.54
C ALA A 726 10.40 27.54 -10.47
N VAL A 727 11.48 27.57 -11.26
CA VAL A 727 12.49 26.50 -11.26
C VAL A 727 13.26 26.47 -9.93
N LYS A 728 13.60 27.62 -9.34
CA LYS A 728 14.19 27.69 -7.99
C LYS A 728 13.27 27.08 -6.93
N ILE A 729 11.95 27.31 -7.01
CA ILE A 729 10.98 26.69 -6.10
C ILE A 729 11.03 25.16 -6.24
N TYR A 730 11.12 24.62 -7.46
CA TYR A 730 11.27 23.18 -7.66
C TYR A 730 12.53 22.61 -7.00
N PHE A 731 13.70 23.22 -7.20
CA PHE A 731 14.94 22.77 -6.55
C PHE A 731 14.92 22.97 -5.02
N ASN A 732 14.29 24.03 -4.53
CA ASN A 732 14.07 24.24 -3.10
C ASN A 732 13.13 23.18 -2.50
N ASN A 733 12.09 22.78 -3.24
CA ASN A 733 11.22 21.69 -2.86
C ASN A 733 12.01 20.38 -2.80
N MET A 734 12.83 20.07 -3.81
CA MET A 734 13.73 18.90 -3.79
C MET A 734 14.68 18.93 -2.58
N LYS A 735 15.33 20.06 -2.30
CA LYS A 735 16.19 20.23 -1.11
C LYS A 735 15.43 20.00 0.21
N GLY A 736 14.25 20.59 0.35
CA GLY A 736 13.41 20.39 1.53
C GLY A 736 12.99 18.93 1.69
N PHE A 737 12.60 18.29 0.58
CA PHE A 737 12.15 16.91 0.53
C PHE A 737 13.28 15.92 0.90
N LEU A 738 14.48 16.10 0.32
CA LEU A 738 15.65 15.30 0.65
C LEU A 738 16.07 15.44 2.12
N LYS A 739 15.94 16.65 2.70
CA LYS A 739 16.20 16.89 4.12
C LYS A 739 15.16 16.18 5.00
N GLU A 740 13.89 16.26 4.62
CA GLU A 740 12.76 15.68 5.37
C GLU A 740 12.82 14.15 5.41
N PHE A 741 13.05 13.50 4.26
CA PHE A 741 12.98 12.04 4.15
C PHE A 741 14.32 11.33 4.31
N PHE A 742 15.43 11.92 3.84
CA PHE A 742 16.75 11.28 3.86
C PHE A 742 17.73 11.93 4.85
N GLY A 743 17.37 13.05 5.48
CA GLY A 743 18.28 13.84 6.31
C GLY A 743 19.42 14.51 5.52
N ILE A 744 19.36 14.52 4.19
CA ILE A 744 20.42 15.05 3.32
C ILE A 744 20.24 16.57 3.16
N GLN A 745 21.27 17.33 3.50
CA GLN A 745 21.28 18.79 3.32
C GLN A 745 22.11 19.17 2.09
N LEU A 746 21.43 19.62 1.03
CA LEU A 746 22.10 20.19 -0.15
C LEU A 746 22.18 21.71 0.00
N GLU A 747 23.37 22.29 -0.13
CA GLU A 747 23.54 23.75 -0.06
C GLU A 747 22.86 24.45 -1.26
N LYS A 748 23.32 24.11 -2.48
CA LYS A 748 22.88 24.69 -3.76
C LYS A 748 22.38 23.60 -4.72
N PRO A 749 21.16 23.08 -4.54
CA PRO A 749 20.60 22.00 -5.37
C PRO A 749 20.43 22.37 -6.85
N ASP A 750 20.39 23.67 -7.16
CA ASP A 750 20.22 24.21 -8.51
C ASP A 750 21.52 24.68 -9.17
N TYR A 751 22.69 24.38 -8.57
CA TYR A 751 24.00 24.72 -9.14
C TYR A 751 24.79 23.48 -9.50
N LEU A 752 25.22 23.38 -10.75
CA LEU A 752 26.15 22.36 -11.22
C LEU A 752 27.57 22.91 -11.17
N LYS A 753 28.45 22.30 -10.37
CA LYS A 753 29.87 22.69 -10.26
C LYS A 753 30.66 22.12 -11.42
N LEU A 754 31.56 22.93 -11.97
CA LEU A 754 32.52 22.55 -13.02
C LEU A 754 33.90 23.03 -12.58
N LYS A 755 34.96 22.23 -12.78
CA LYS A 755 36.33 22.61 -12.37
C LYS A 755 36.93 23.51 -13.45
N TYR A 756 36.67 24.82 -13.37
CA TYR A 756 37.22 25.78 -14.33
C TYR A 756 38.56 26.38 -13.86
N GLU A 757 39.51 26.51 -14.79
CA GLU A 757 40.78 27.25 -14.63
C GLU A 757 40.68 28.75 -14.98
N ASP A 758 39.48 29.32 -15.21
CA ASP A 758 39.32 30.77 -15.37
C ASP A 758 37.93 31.23 -14.87
N GLY A 759 37.84 31.55 -13.56
CA GLY A 759 36.92 32.56 -13.01
C GLY A 759 35.40 32.27 -12.92
N LYS A 760 34.82 31.23 -13.53
CA LYS A 760 33.42 30.81 -13.28
C LYS A 760 33.36 29.34 -12.91
N SER A 761 33.13 28.99 -11.65
CA SER A 761 33.20 27.60 -11.15
C SER A 761 31.85 26.88 -10.99
N GLU A 762 30.72 27.53 -11.26
CA GLU A 762 29.37 26.98 -11.02
C GLU A 762 28.34 27.47 -12.05
N ILE A 763 27.42 26.61 -12.48
CA ILE A 763 26.30 26.92 -13.40
C ILE A 763 24.99 26.89 -12.63
N SER A 764 24.23 27.99 -12.64
CA SER A 764 22.85 27.98 -12.16
C SER A 764 21.92 27.31 -13.17
N ILE A 765 21.49 26.10 -12.88
CA ILE A 765 20.52 25.33 -13.67
C ILE A 765 19.16 26.03 -13.69
N SER A 766 18.76 26.67 -12.60
CA SER A 766 17.53 27.48 -12.56
C SER A 766 17.54 28.59 -13.61
N ARG A 767 18.63 29.36 -13.69
CA ARG A 767 18.77 30.44 -14.67
C ARG A 767 18.85 29.90 -16.09
N LEU A 768 19.65 28.86 -16.30
CA LEU A 768 19.84 28.24 -17.61
C LEU A 768 18.52 27.69 -18.16
N TYR A 769 17.76 26.96 -17.33
CA TYR A 769 16.47 26.40 -17.71
C TYR A 769 15.44 27.49 -17.99
N ALA A 770 15.42 28.58 -17.20
CA ALA A 770 14.54 29.72 -17.46
C ALA A 770 14.83 30.40 -18.80
N LEU A 771 16.09 30.49 -19.22
CA LEU A 771 16.46 30.99 -20.55
C LEU A 771 15.93 30.08 -21.67
N LEU A 772 15.95 28.75 -21.47
CA LEU A 772 15.35 27.80 -22.41
C LEU A 772 13.83 27.95 -22.50
N VAL A 773 13.15 28.18 -21.36
CA VAL A 773 11.72 28.49 -21.31
C VAL A 773 11.44 29.77 -22.10
N GLN A 774 12.22 30.83 -21.88
CA GLN A 774 12.06 32.09 -22.60
C GLN A 774 12.29 31.92 -24.10
N ALA A 775 13.31 31.16 -24.52
CA ALA A 775 13.53 30.84 -25.93
C ALA A 775 12.34 30.08 -26.56
N GLY A 776 11.64 29.25 -25.77
CA GLY A 776 10.39 28.61 -26.17
C GLY A 776 9.24 29.60 -26.36
N VAL A 777 9.09 30.55 -25.44
CA VAL A 777 8.08 31.63 -25.48
C VAL A 777 8.33 32.54 -26.68
N ASP A 778 9.55 33.03 -26.85
CA ASP A 778 9.94 33.90 -27.97
C ASP A 778 9.65 33.21 -29.31
N ARG A 779 9.85 31.89 -29.40
CA ARG A 779 9.50 31.10 -30.58
C ARG A 779 7.99 31.03 -30.78
N GLU A 780 7.22 30.73 -29.75
CA GLU A 780 5.76 30.66 -29.83
C GLU A 780 5.18 32.01 -30.29
N GLU A 781 5.69 33.12 -29.76
CA GLU A 781 5.31 34.47 -30.17
C GLU A 781 5.70 34.75 -31.63
N ASN A 782 6.91 34.41 -32.05
CA ASN A 782 7.36 34.58 -33.44
C ASN A 782 6.59 33.69 -34.43
N ILE A 783 6.20 32.48 -34.01
CA ILE A 783 5.31 31.60 -34.77
C ILE A 783 3.94 32.25 -34.86
N SER A 784 3.34 32.73 -33.76
CA SER A 784 2.01 33.35 -33.72
C SER A 784 1.87 34.61 -34.59
N VAL A 785 2.97 35.34 -34.84
CA VAL A 785 3.02 36.47 -35.78
C VAL A 785 3.11 36.02 -37.26
N GLN A 786 3.54 34.79 -37.52
CA GLN A 786 3.53 34.13 -38.83
C GLN A 786 2.31 33.20 -39.06
N ASP A 787 1.48 32.94 -38.05
CA ASP A 787 0.52 31.82 -37.97
C ASP A 787 -0.97 32.13 -38.25
N GLY A 788 -1.26 32.80 -39.36
CA GLY A 788 -2.61 32.67 -39.97
C GLY A 788 -2.94 31.24 -40.45
N LYS A 789 -2.00 30.28 -40.34
CA LYS A 789 -2.11 28.90 -40.85
C LYS A 789 -2.33 27.82 -39.77
N SER A 790 -1.79 27.94 -38.56
CA SER A 790 -2.04 26.99 -37.46
C SER A 790 -3.50 26.97 -36.97
N ASP A 791 -4.14 28.14 -36.86
CA ASP A 791 -5.57 28.23 -36.52
C ASP A 791 -6.47 27.61 -37.59
N ARG A 792 -6.05 27.70 -38.86
CA ARG A 792 -6.73 27.08 -39.99
C ARG A 792 -6.70 25.56 -39.87
N GLU A 793 -5.54 24.98 -39.61
CA GLU A 793 -5.37 23.52 -39.50
C GLU A 793 -6.13 22.95 -38.30
N ARG A 794 -6.11 23.63 -37.15
CA ARG A 794 -6.90 23.24 -35.98
C ARG A 794 -8.41 23.27 -36.29
N LEU A 795 -8.91 24.37 -36.86
CA LEU A 795 -10.34 24.53 -37.14
C LEU A 795 -10.83 23.56 -38.22
N VAL A 796 -10.02 23.28 -39.26
CA VAL A 796 -10.35 22.26 -40.27
C VAL A 796 -10.34 20.86 -39.66
N LYS A 797 -9.41 20.56 -38.75
CA LYS A 797 -9.36 19.28 -38.04
C LYS A 797 -10.58 19.07 -37.14
N GLU A 798 -10.96 20.07 -36.36
CA GLU A 798 -12.18 20.02 -35.53
C GLU A 798 -13.44 19.84 -36.37
N PHE A 799 -13.54 20.57 -37.50
CA PHE A 799 -14.63 20.45 -38.44
C PHE A 799 -14.70 19.04 -39.05
N ALA A 800 -13.57 18.46 -39.46
CA ALA A 800 -13.49 17.10 -40.00
C ALA A 800 -13.86 16.03 -38.95
N THR A 801 -13.39 16.17 -37.72
CA THR A 801 -13.76 15.27 -36.60
C THR A 801 -15.26 15.30 -36.37
N LYS A 802 -15.87 16.48 -36.39
CA LYS A 802 -17.33 16.65 -36.22
C LYS A 802 -18.15 15.95 -37.32
N LEU A 803 -17.62 15.84 -38.54
CA LEU A 803 -18.26 15.10 -39.63
C LEU A 803 -18.10 13.57 -39.53
N ARG A 804 -17.10 13.08 -38.78
CA ARG A 804 -16.79 11.65 -38.62
C ARG A 804 -17.38 11.04 -37.36
N ASP A 805 -17.45 11.81 -36.28
CA ASP A 805 -17.89 11.33 -34.97
C ASP A 805 -19.37 10.97 -34.95
N ARG A 806 -19.71 9.92 -34.20
CA ARG A 806 -21.10 9.53 -33.91
C ARG A 806 -21.38 9.77 -32.43
N THR A 807 -22.53 10.35 -32.10
CA THR A 807 -22.90 10.66 -30.70
C THR A 807 -24.21 9.97 -30.32
N GLY A 808 -24.23 9.28 -29.17
CA GLY A 808 -25.44 8.69 -28.60
C GLY A 808 -26.33 9.68 -27.81
N ALA A 809 -25.97 10.95 -27.76
CA ALA A 809 -26.71 12.01 -27.08
C ALA A 809 -27.61 12.78 -28.06
N GLU A 810 -28.80 13.24 -27.60
CA GLU A 810 -29.66 14.13 -28.39
C GLU A 810 -28.98 15.49 -28.62
N VAL A 811 -28.54 15.74 -29.85
CA VAL A 811 -28.01 17.05 -30.28
C VAL A 811 -29.16 17.86 -30.89
N PRO A 812 -29.37 19.13 -30.48
CA PRO A 812 -30.43 19.97 -31.04
C PRO A 812 -30.18 20.30 -32.52
N LEU A 813 -31.25 20.49 -33.29
CA LEU A 813 -31.18 20.92 -34.69
C LEU A 813 -30.75 22.39 -34.77
N GLU A 814 -29.65 22.66 -35.48
CA GLU A 814 -29.09 24.00 -35.62
C GLU A 814 -29.68 24.74 -36.82
N ARG A 815 -29.84 26.07 -36.69
CA ARG A 815 -30.36 26.90 -37.78
C ARG A 815 -29.30 27.16 -38.85
N VAL A 816 -29.57 26.72 -40.08
CA VAL A 816 -28.73 26.97 -41.26
C VAL A 816 -29.56 27.69 -42.31
N SER A 817 -29.09 28.86 -42.77
CA SER A 817 -29.77 29.62 -43.84
C SER A 817 -29.43 29.04 -45.21
N SER A 818 -30.38 29.06 -46.14
CA SER A 818 -30.15 28.61 -47.54
C SER A 818 -29.32 29.60 -48.37
N TYR A 819 -29.13 30.83 -47.86
CA TYR A 819 -28.25 31.85 -48.43
C TYR A 819 -27.76 32.82 -47.35
N LEU A 820 -26.62 33.47 -47.59
CA LEU A 820 -26.03 34.44 -46.66
C LEU A 820 -26.62 35.85 -46.92
N VAL A 821 -27.53 36.30 -46.04
CA VAL A 821 -28.03 37.70 -46.05
C VAL A 821 -26.92 38.66 -45.60
N THR A 822 -26.23 38.29 -44.52
CA THR A 822 -25.02 38.96 -44.04
C THR A 822 -23.81 38.22 -44.61
N LYS A 823 -23.09 38.86 -45.52
CA LYS A 823 -22.00 38.23 -46.29
C LYS A 823 -20.67 38.21 -45.54
N THR A 824 -20.61 38.37 -44.22
CA THR A 824 -19.33 38.39 -43.50
C THR A 824 -18.74 36.99 -43.33
N ALA A 825 -17.41 36.87 -43.31
CA ALA A 825 -16.70 35.61 -43.10
C ALA A 825 -17.08 34.92 -41.77
N ARG A 826 -17.29 35.71 -40.70
CA ARG A 826 -17.82 35.22 -39.41
C ARG A 826 -19.19 34.56 -39.56
N ASN A 827 -20.10 35.16 -40.33
CA ASN A 827 -21.44 34.62 -40.53
C ASN A 827 -21.40 33.33 -41.38
N ALA A 828 -20.56 33.30 -42.42
CA ALA A 828 -20.36 32.13 -43.25
C ALA A 828 -19.78 30.94 -42.44
N LYS A 829 -18.76 31.18 -41.60
CA LYS A 829 -18.16 30.15 -40.73
C LYS A 829 -19.20 29.56 -39.77
N SER A 830 -19.96 30.42 -39.09
CA SER A 830 -20.99 29.98 -38.13
C SER A 830 -22.04 29.08 -38.78
N HIS A 831 -22.51 29.41 -39.99
CA HIS A 831 -23.46 28.57 -40.69
C HIS A 831 -22.88 27.22 -41.14
N MET A 832 -21.60 27.17 -41.51
CA MET A 832 -20.91 25.91 -41.80
C MET A 832 -20.74 25.04 -40.55
N ASP A 833 -20.39 25.63 -39.40
CA ASP A 833 -20.29 24.91 -38.12
C ASP A 833 -21.63 24.29 -37.69
N ASN A 834 -22.74 25.02 -37.94
CA ASN A 834 -24.10 24.55 -37.73
C ASN A 834 -24.48 23.42 -38.70
N LEU A 835 -24.08 23.53 -39.97
CA LEU A 835 -24.29 22.49 -40.97
C LEU A 835 -23.58 21.19 -40.57
N ALA A 836 -22.34 21.26 -40.07
CA ALA A 836 -21.62 20.09 -39.57
C ALA A 836 -22.31 19.46 -38.33
N SER A 837 -22.90 20.27 -37.43
CA SER A 837 -23.73 19.75 -36.33
C SER A 837 -24.93 18.95 -36.86
N ASN A 838 -25.63 19.47 -37.86
CA ASN A 838 -26.81 18.84 -38.45
C ASN A 838 -26.46 17.54 -39.20
N ILE A 839 -25.35 17.53 -39.94
CA ILE A 839 -24.81 16.33 -40.59
C ILE A 839 -24.49 15.26 -39.54
N ARG A 840 -23.76 15.61 -38.47
CA ARG A 840 -23.42 14.69 -37.37
C ARG A 840 -24.67 14.08 -36.74
N ARG A 841 -25.68 14.91 -36.46
CA ARG A 841 -26.97 14.50 -35.89
C ARG A 841 -27.68 13.50 -36.82
N TYR A 842 -27.81 13.84 -38.10
CA TYR A 842 -28.49 13.00 -39.09
C TYR A 842 -27.85 11.61 -39.20
N TYR A 843 -26.52 11.52 -39.35
CA TYR A 843 -25.83 10.22 -39.46
C TYR A 843 -25.72 9.45 -38.14
N SER A 844 -25.93 10.11 -37.00
CA SER A 844 -26.10 9.43 -35.72
C SER A 844 -27.48 8.77 -35.60
N MET A 845 -28.51 9.31 -36.25
CA MET A 845 -29.87 8.74 -36.31
C MET A 845 -30.04 7.69 -37.41
N HIS A 846 -29.28 7.79 -38.50
CA HIS A 846 -29.33 6.91 -39.66
C HIS A 846 -28.03 6.10 -39.83
N MET A 847 -27.79 5.14 -38.93
CA MET A 847 -26.51 4.42 -38.84
C MET A 847 -26.12 3.61 -40.09
N GLU A 848 -27.09 3.30 -40.95
CA GLU A 848 -26.89 2.59 -42.24
C GLU A 848 -26.33 3.50 -43.34
N GLU A 849 -26.49 4.83 -43.21
CA GLU A 849 -25.92 5.81 -44.13
C GLU A 849 -24.61 6.38 -43.55
N ARG A 850 -23.67 6.78 -44.41
CA ARG A 850 -22.44 7.48 -43.98
C ARG A 850 -22.03 8.54 -44.98
N LEU A 851 -21.40 9.60 -44.48
CA LEU A 851 -20.70 10.56 -45.33
C LEU A 851 -19.44 9.90 -45.89
N GLU A 852 -19.25 9.95 -47.21
CA GLU A 852 -18.04 9.41 -47.83
C GLU A 852 -16.84 10.35 -47.59
N GLU A 853 -15.62 9.80 -47.50
CA GLU A 853 -14.42 10.62 -47.28
C GLU A 853 -14.20 11.67 -48.38
N VAL A 854 -14.64 11.41 -49.61
CA VAL A 854 -14.64 12.40 -50.71
C VAL A 854 -15.52 13.61 -50.35
N GLN A 855 -16.70 13.37 -49.78
CA GLN A 855 -17.65 14.41 -49.37
C GLN A 855 -17.15 15.19 -48.15
N ILE A 856 -16.49 14.50 -47.19
CA ILE A 856 -15.83 15.16 -46.05
C ILE A 856 -14.73 16.10 -46.56
N SER A 857 -13.91 15.63 -47.51
CA SER A 857 -12.83 16.43 -48.10
C SER A 857 -13.35 17.67 -48.83
N GLU A 858 -14.44 17.54 -49.60
CA GLU A 858 -15.09 18.67 -50.28
C GLU A 858 -15.62 19.72 -49.29
N LEU A 859 -16.27 19.29 -48.20
CA LEU A 859 -16.77 20.19 -47.16
C LEU A 859 -15.62 20.89 -46.40
N CYS A 860 -14.56 20.17 -46.06
CA CYS A 860 -13.37 20.73 -45.42
C CYS A 860 -12.63 21.72 -46.33
N SER A 861 -12.55 21.44 -47.63
CA SER A 861 -11.97 22.34 -48.63
C SER A 861 -12.74 23.67 -48.70
N TYR A 862 -14.07 23.59 -48.78
CA TYR A 862 -14.91 24.78 -48.79
C TYR A 862 -14.83 25.57 -47.48
N TYR A 863 -14.88 24.89 -46.33
CA TYR A 863 -14.70 25.51 -45.01
C TYR A 863 -13.33 26.19 -44.89
N GLY A 864 -12.27 25.58 -45.42
CA GLY A 864 -10.93 26.16 -45.50
C GLY A 864 -10.89 27.50 -46.24
N LYS A 865 -11.60 27.64 -47.37
CA LYS A 865 -11.70 28.91 -48.11
C LYS A 865 -12.38 30.03 -47.29
N ILE A 866 -13.35 29.68 -46.45
CA ILE A 866 -14.00 30.64 -45.54
C ILE A 866 -13.04 31.05 -44.41
N LEU A 867 -12.27 30.08 -43.88
CA LEU A 867 -11.29 30.33 -42.84
C LEU A 867 -10.15 31.23 -43.31
N ASP A 868 -9.74 31.12 -44.58
CA ASP A 868 -8.71 31.98 -45.19
C ASP A 868 -9.08 33.47 -45.08
N ILE A 869 -10.38 33.81 -45.12
CA ILE A 869 -10.88 35.18 -44.94
C ILE A 869 -11.13 35.49 -43.46
N PHE A 870 -11.74 34.54 -42.73
CA PHE A 870 -12.11 34.72 -41.32
C PHE A 870 -10.91 34.98 -40.40
N LEU A 871 -9.79 34.29 -40.63
CA LEU A 871 -8.59 34.40 -39.81
C LEU A 871 -7.82 35.71 -40.07
N ILE A 872 -8.01 36.32 -41.25
CA ILE A 872 -7.45 37.62 -41.60
C ILE A 872 -8.34 38.74 -41.05
N ASN A 873 -9.65 38.69 -41.32
CA ASN A 873 -10.62 39.67 -40.85
C ASN A 873 -12.05 39.08 -40.76
N PRO A 874 -12.55 38.79 -39.55
CA PRO A 874 -13.85 38.16 -39.36
C PRO A 874 -15.06 38.97 -39.88
N VAL A 875 -14.93 40.29 -40.03
CA VAL A 875 -16.02 41.17 -40.50
C VAL A 875 -15.95 41.46 -41.99
N GLU A 876 -14.93 40.96 -42.71
CA GLU A 876 -14.79 41.11 -44.15
C GLU A 876 -15.87 40.33 -44.91
N GLU A 877 -16.34 40.90 -46.03
CA GLU A 877 -17.36 40.26 -46.87
C GLU A 877 -16.75 39.13 -47.73
N VAL A 878 -17.40 37.97 -47.76
CA VAL A 878 -17.07 36.87 -48.66
C VAL A 878 -17.52 37.20 -50.09
N SER A 879 -16.73 36.77 -51.08
CA SER A 879 -16.99 37.04 -52.50
C SER A 879 -18.33 36.46 -52.98
N GLU A 880 -18.87 37.01 -54.08
CA GLU A 880 -20.12 36.50 -54.69
C GLU A 880 -19.98 35.04 -55.16
N ASP A 881 -18.77 34.61 -55.53
CA ASP A 881 -18.47 33.24 -55.91
C ASP A 881 -18.60 32.29 -54.72
N LEU A 882 -18.02 32.66 -53.56
CA LEU A 882 -18.14 31.90 -52.33
C LEU A 882 -19.59 31.87 -51.82
N CYS A 883 -20.37 32.93 -52.03
CA CYS A 883 -21.81 32.95 -51.72
C CYS A 883 -22.62 31.98 -52.61
N ARG A 884 -22.27 31.86 -53.89
CA ARG A 884 -22.89 30.89 -54.81
C ARG A 884 -22.51 29.44 -54.47
N GLU A 885 -21.24 29.23 -54.10
CA GLU A 885 -20.74 27.93 -53.64
C GLU A 885 -21.43 27.52 -52.32
N TYR A 886 -21.59 28.45 -51.35
CA TYR A 886 -22.36 28.23 -50.11
C TYR A 886 -23.76 27.68 -50.39
N LYS A 887 -24.50 28.37 -51.28
CA LYS A 887 -25.86 27.99 -51.65
C LYS A 887 -25.93 26.58 -52.25
N THR A 888 -24.90 26.20 -53.00
CA THR A 888 -24.78 24.87 -53.61
C THR A 888 -24.49 23.80 -52.56
N VAL A 889 -23.58 24.07 -51.62
CA VAL A 889 -23.25 23.19 -50.49
C VAL A 889 -24.48 22.94 -49.61
N VAL A 890 -25.16 24.00 -49.15
CA VAL A 890 -26.34 23.84 -48.27
C VAL A 890 -27.48 23.11 -48.99
N LYS A 891 -27.71 23.38 -50.29
CA LYS A 891 -28.73 22.68 -51.07
C LYS A 891 -28.45 21.17 -51.17
N ARG A 892 -27.18 20.77 -51.29
CA ARG A 892 -26.77 19.35 -51.34
C ARG A 892 -27.10 18.62 -50.04
N TYR A 893 -27.00 19.30 -48.89
CA TYR A 893 -27.21 18.71 -47.56
C TYR A 893 -28.53 19.11 -46.91
N GLN A 894 -29.49 19.62 -47.68
CA GLN A 894 -30.76 20.13 -47.17
C GLN A 894 -31.56 19.09 -46.35
N LYS A 895 -31.45 17.80 -46.71
CA LYS A 895 -32.08 16.68 -45.97
C LYS A 895 -31.62 16.58 -44.51
N THR A 896 -30.36 16.96 -44.23
CA THR A 896 -29.79 16.90 -42.87
C THR A 896 -30.26 18.04 -41.97
N CYS A 897 -30.86 19.08 -42.56
CA CYS A 897 -31.34 20.28 -41.88
C CYS A 897 -32.88 20.27 -41.67
N GLN A 898 -33.52 19.12 -41.89
CA GLN A 898 -34.92 18.82 -41.62
C GLN A 898 -34.98 17.77 -40.49
#